data_AF-A0A3S7KIC0-F1
#
_entry.id   AF-A0A3S7KIC0-F1
#
_cell.length_a   1.000
_cell.length_b   1.000
_cell.length_c   1.000
_cell.angle_alpha   90.00
_cell.angle_beta   90.00
_cell.angle_gamma   90.00
#
_symmetry.space_group_name_H-M   'P 1'
#
loop_
_entity.id
_entity.type
_entity.pdbx_description
1 polymer ?
#
loop_
_entity_poly.entity_id
_entity_poly.type
_entity_poly.pdbx_seq_one_letter_code
_entity_poly.pdbx_strand_id
1 'polypeptide(L)'
;MPDRHASGVGSLSQGERALTPSLQGQGFTLRPWHPDDLESLLHHANDPAVSRGLRDRFPYPYTREDGEAFLAGRVLAPGTLNLTIEIDGHACGSIGAQPGTAERGHTAELGYWLGQAQWGQGVMTRVVALFAPWVMDELRLFRLQAEVLDFNEGSARVLLANGFAEEGTARCAVYKRGALHDLRRFARVRTQLPCPAENMPRIWRYRSDLRSGRIGSVPSSRRDVLTTRRLERARVEATVHFINSIIWSKALIVVCLGAGLYFSLRTRFMQIRGFFEMCRLTVQGEKSDAGVSSFQALAMSMAGRMGIGNIAGVATAIAFGGPGAIFWMWVMGFLGASTSYVECTLAQIYKTKDAEGRYRGGPAYYIEKAMGLKWYALAFAIATIIAAGFLMPGVQANAIADSVINACRGTAVCGPLDGQMLGMSSVEALKLGIGIAVALLLGVVIFGGVKRIANFAEVVVPFMAAAFILMAIVIMIINYDRVPEMFGIIFDSAFGTHAAFGAMMGLAVEWGIKRGIYANEAGQGSGPHAAAASEVSHPAKQGYVQAFAIYFDTMMVCTATAFLILASGTYNVYSPAGASAPPIFQGLAGIPEGAGYAQAGVEAVLPGWGAAFVSIAIFFFAFTTIMAYYYMAETNLTYVNHNKKRPLTVLVLRLGIIAMVVFGAFHNATLAWALGDIGVGLMAWLNIIAILIIQKPAMLALRDYERQKKLGLDPTFDPDALGIKNADFWRQRKQESV
;
A
#
# COMPACT_ATOMS: atom_id res chain seq x y z
N MET A 1 20.35 -23.52 -1.06
CA MET A 1 21.69 -23.15 -0.57
C MET A 1 21.57 -21.78 0.12
N PRO A 2 22.10 -21.61 1.33
CA PRO A 2 21.75 -20.53 2.28
C PRO A 2 22.66 -19.29 2.07
N ASP A 3 22.46 -18.07 2.54
CA ASP A 3 21.68 -17.46 3.64
C ASP A 3 21.65 -15.92 3.39
N ARG A 4 20.65 -15.20 3.94
CA ARG A 4 20.82 -14.10 4.95
C ARG A 4 19.66 -13.07 5.00
N HIS A 5 19.05 -13.01 6.20
CA HIS A 5 18.48 -11.92 7.03
C HIS A 5 17.62 -10.79 6.41
N ALA A 6 16.38 -10.50 6.86
CA ALA A 6 15.84 -10.08 8.17
C ALA A 6 16.16 -8.63 8.60
N SER A 7 15.16 -7.74 8.55
CA SER A 7 15.02 -6.63 9.52
C SER A 7 13.58 -6.10 9.58
N GLY A 8 13.00 -6.09 10.78
CA GLY A 8 11.65 -5.56 11.03
C GLY A 8 10.99 -6.16 12.27
N VAL A 9 11.30 -5.59 13.44
CA VAL A 9 10.73 -5.91 14.76
C VAL A 9 10.98 -7.35 15.25
N GLY A 10 12.24 -7.76 15.20
CA GLY A 10 12.69 -8.97 15.90
C GLY A 10 12.71 -8.78 17.42
N SER A 11 12.71 -9.90 18.13
CA SER A 11 13.01 -10.03 19.56
C SER A 11 14.08 -9.06 20.06
N LEU A 12 14.09 -8.76 21.37
CA LEU A 12 15.18 -8.07 22.06
C LEU A 12 16.55 -8.45 21.43
N SER A 13 17.25 -7.43 20.94
CA SER A 13 18.59 -7.56 20.36
C SER A 13 19.56 -8.23 21.34
N GLN A 14 20.66 -8.81 20.88
CA GLN A 14 21.68 -9.38 21.78
C GLN A 14 22.16 -8.38 22.85
N GLY A 15 22.22 -7.08 22.52
CA GLY A 15 22.52 -6.01 23.49
C GLY A 15 21.40 -5.72 24.49
N GLU A 16 20.14 -5.92 24.12
CA GLU A 16 18.97 -5.79 25.02
C GLU A 16 18.80 -7.03 25.91
N ARG A 17 19.15 -8.24 25.42
CA ARG A 17 19.25 -9.46 26.23
C ARG A 17 20.31 -9.31 27.32
N ALA A 18 21.45 -8.68 27.03
CA ALA A 18 22.51 -8.40 28.00
C ALA A 18 22.12 -7.36 29.08
N LEU A 19 21.06 -6.56 28.84
CA LEU A 19 20.56 -5.53 29.75
C LEU A 19 19.37 -5.97 30.61
N THR A 20 18.87 -7.20 30.45
CA THR A 20 17.76 -7.71 31.26
C THR A 20 18.32 -8.26 32.58
N PRO A 21 17.81 -7.83 33.76
CA PRO A 21 18.45 -8.18 35.02
C PRO A 21 18.22 -9.65 35.34
N SER A 22 19.25 -10.31 35.87
CA SER A 22 19.07 -11.61 36.50
C SER A 22 18.36 -11.42 37.84
N LEU A 23 17.25 -12.13 38.06
CA LEU A 23 16.49 -12.10 39.31
C LEU A 23 16.78 -13.37 40.11
N GLN A 24 17.28 -13.18 41.32
CA GLN A 24 17.63 -14.27 42.22
C GLN A 24 16.42 -14.63 43.09
N GLY A 25 16.00 -15.89 43.00
CA GLY A 25 14.93 -16.46 43.81
C GLY A 25 15.44 -17.59 44.71
N GLN A 26 14.60 -18.02 45.64
CA GLN A 26 14.96 -19.13 46.53
C GLN A 26 14.94 -20.46 45.76
N GLY A 27 16.14 -20.94 45.39
CA GLY A 27 16.36 -22.19 44.66
C GLY A 27 16.18 -22.08 43.14
N PHE A 28 16.21 -20.87 42.58
CA PHE A 28 16.20 -20.67 41.12
C PHE A 28 16.79 -19.29 40.77
N THR A 29 17.27 -19.15 39.53
CA THR A 29 17.66 -17.87 38.94
C THR A 29 16.82 -17.61 37.69
N LEU A 30 16.24 -16.41 37.58
CA LEU A 30 15.67 -15.95 36.31
C LEU A 30 16.74 -15.17 35.55
N ARG A 31 17.02 -15.57 34.32
CA ARG A 31 18.01 -14.90 33.48
C ARG A 31 17.62 -14.95 32.00
N PRO A 32 18.29 -14.18 31.13
CA PRO A 32 18.14 -14.34 29.69
C PRO A 32 18.53 -15.75 29.22
N TRP A 33 17.86 -16.22 28.17
CA TRP A 33 18.23 -17.44 27.46
C TRP A 33 19.59 -17.29 26.78
N HIS A 34 20.42 -18.33 26.90
CA HIS A 34 21.72 -18.47 26.24
C HIS A 34 21.63 -19.53 25.13
N PRO A 35 22.39 -19.41 24.02
CA PRO A 35 22.45 -20.46 23.00
C PRO A 35 22.81 -21.85 23.56
N ASP A 36 23.65 -21.91 24.59
CA ASP A 36 24.08 -23.16 25.23
C ASP A 36 22.96 -23.85 26.03
N ASP A 37 21.83 -23.18 26.26
CA ASP A 37 20.68 -23.78 26.95
C ASP A 37 19.92 -24.78 26.07
N LEU A 38 20.27 -24.94 24.78
CA LEU A 38 19.53 -25.74 23.80
C LEU A 38 19.30 -27.19 24.26
N GLU A 39 20.32 -27.87 24.77
CA GLU A 39 20.17 -29.26 25.21
C GLU A 39 19.25 -29.39 26.43
N SER A 40 19.36 -28.46 27.39
CA SER A 40 18.49 -28.42 28.57
C SER A 40 17.04 -28.07 28.18
N LEU A 41 16.87 -27.15 27.23
CA LEU A 41 15.57 -26.81 26.65
C LEU A 41 14.93 -28.04 26.00
N LEU A 42 15.65 -28.76 25.13
CA LEU A 42 15.13 -29.94 24.44
C LEU A 42 14.76 -31.06 25.41
N HIS A 43 15.57 -31.27 26.45
CA HIS A 43 15.32 -32.28 27.48
C HIS A 43 13.97 -32.07 28.18
N HIS A 44 13.61 -30.81 28.50
CA HIS A 44 12.36 -30.50 29.21
C HIS A 44 11.19 -30.14 28.28
N ALA A 45 11.45 -29.61 27.09
CA ALA A 45 10.43 -29.15 26.14
C ALA A 45 9.81 -30.31 25.36
N ASN A 46 10.58 -31.35 25.04
CA ASN A 46 10.08 -32.52 24.31
C ASN A 46 9.33 -33.52 25.20
N ASP A 47 8.48 -32.99 26.08
CA ASP A 47 7.66 -33.75 27.02
C ASP A 47 6.16 -33.52 26.70
N PRO A 48 5.39 -34.59 26.42
CA PRO A 48 3.96 -34.46 26.11
C PRO A 48 3.15 -33.91 27.29
N ALA A 49 3.62 -34.10 28.53
CA ALA A 49 3.00 -33.58 29.74
C ALA A 49 3.20 -32.07 29.88
N VAL A 50 4.35 -31.53 29.47
CA VAL A 50 4.63 -30.08 29.48
C VAL A 50 3.85 -29.38 28.37
N SER A 51 3.97 -29.85 27.13
CA SER A 51 3.34 -29.25 25.95
C SER A 51 1.80 -29.25 25.95
N ARG A 52 1.16 -30.17 26.70
CA ARG A 52 -0.31 -30.23 26.79
C ARG A 52 -0.91 -28.96 27.41
N GLY A 53 -0.22 -28.34 28.37
CA GLY A 53 -0.69 -27.16 29.10
C GLY A 53 -0.33 -25.83 28.43
N LEU A 54 0.40 -25.86 27.30
CA LEU A 54 0.90 -24.69 26.60
C LEU A 54 0.12 -24.42 25.31
N ARG A 55 0.36 -23.27 24.69
CA ARG A 55 -0.18 -22.93 23.36
C ARG A 55 0.52 -23.75 22.27
N ASP A 56 -0.13 -23.99 21.14
CA ASP A 56 0.43 -24.83 20.05
C ASP A 56 1.66 -24.24 19.35
N ARG A 57 1.98 -22.97 19.61
CA ARG A 57 3.30 -22.38 19.32
C ARG A 57 4.46 -23.10 20.04
N PHE A 58 4.16 -23.94 21.02
CA PHE A 58 5.09 -24.86 21.68
C PHE A 58 4.72 -26.29 21.24
N PRO A 59 5.24 -26.77 20.11
CA PRO A 59 4.78 -27.99 19.45
C PRO A 59 5.16 -29.26 20.24
N TYR A 60 4.52 -30.37 19.90
CA TYR A 60 4.92 -31.70 20.34
C TYR A 60 4.79 -32.70 19.17
N PRO A 61 5.81 -33.54 18.89
CA PRO A 61 7.12 -33.58 19.54
C PRO A 61 7.91 -32.27 19.33
N TYR A 62 8.69 -31.88 20.34
CA TYR A 62 9.48 -30.65 20.30
C TYR A 62 10.86 -30.96 19.71
N THR A 63 11.16 -30.39 18.55
CA THR A 63 12.36 -30.73 17.78
C THR A 63 13.53 -29.79 18.10
N ARG A 64 14.74 -30.17 17.66
CA ARG A 64 15.94 -29.31 17.74
C ARG A 64 15.73 -27.98 17.01
N GLU A 65 15.09 -28.01 15.84
CA GLU A 65 14.77 -26.82 15.05
C GLU A 65 13.84 -25.87 15.81
N ASP A 66 12.84 -26.41 16.52
CA ASP A 66 11.94 -25.63 17.38
C ASP A 66 12.71 -24.94 18.53
N GLY A 67 13.69 -25.65 19.11
CA GLY A 67 14.57 -25.12 20.16
C GLY A 67 15.45 -23.97 19.65
N GLU A 68 16.09 -24.15 18.50
CA GLU A 68 16.91 -23.10 17.86
C GLU A 68 16.06 -21.89 17.45
N ALA A 69 14.86 -22.11 16.92
CA ALA A 69 13.93 -21.04 16.59
C ALA A 69 13.46 -20.26 17.83
N PHE A 70 13.21 -20.95 18.94
CA PHE A 70 12.84 -20.33 20.21
C PHE A 70 13.98 -19.48 20.79
N LEU A 71 15.21 -20.02 20.85
CA LEU A 71 16.38 -19.29 21.35
C LEU A 71 16.77 -18.11 20.44
N ALA A 72 16.54 -18.23 19.13
CA ALA A 72 16.68 -17.14 18.18
C ALA A 72 15.59 -16.05 18.33
N GLY A 73 14.56 -16.27 19.17
CA GLY A 73 13.47 -15.32 19.38
C GLY A 73 12.47 -15.25 18.22
N ARG A 74 12.46 -16.25 17.33
CA ARG A 74 11.57 -16.31 16.14
C ARG A 74 10.14 -16.74 16.46
N VAL A 75 9.93 -17.33 17.64
CA VAL A 75 8.62 -17.89 18.08
C VAL A 75 7.85 -16.95 19.02
N LEU A 76 8.55 -15.99 19.64
CA LEU A 76 7.95 -15.05 20.59
C LEU A 76 7.39 -13.83 19.86
N ALA A 77 6.21 -13.37 20.28
CA ALA A 77 5.64 -12.14 19.73
C ALA A 77 6.58 -10.94 20.02
N PRO A 78 6.64 -9.94 19.13
CA PRO A 78 7.49 -8.77 19.32
C PRO A 78 7.23 -8.06 20.67
N GLY A 79 8.30 -7.73 21.38
CA GLY A 79 8.22 -7.07 22.70
C GLY A 79 7.92 -8.00 23.88
N THR A 80 7.76 -9.31 23.66
CA THR A 80 7.60 -10.28 24.75
C THR A 80 8.88 -10.36 25.56
N LEU A 81 8.78 -10.10 26.86
CA LEU A 81 9.85 -10.37 27.81
C LEU A 81 9.80 -11.85 28.18
N ASN A 82 10.87 -12.60 27.95
CA ASN A 82 10.91 -14.02 28.25
C ASN A 82 12.25 -14.40 28.89
N LEU A 83 12.19 -14.94 30.10
CA LEU A 83 13.34 -15.37 30.89
C LEU A 83 13.36 -16.90 31.00
N THR A 84 14.55 -17.47 31.11
CA THR A 84 14.73 -18.85 31.51
C THR A 84 14.68 -18.98 33.03
N ILE A 85 14.18 -20.11 33.50
CA ILE A 85 14.20 -20.51 34.91
C ILE A 85 15.36 -21.48 35.06
N GLU A 86 16.47 -21.00 35.59
CA GLU A 86 17.65 -21.82 35.89
C GLU A 86 17.53 -22.44 37.28
N ILE A 87 17.74 -23.75 37.38
CA ILE A 87 17.78 -24.51 38.63
C ILE A 87 19.04 -25.38 38.55
N ASP A 88 19.88 -25.32 39.58
CA ASP A 88 21.14 -26.08 39.67
C ASP A 88 22.02 -25.96 38.40
N GLY A 89 22.11 -24.77 37.81
CA GLY A 89 22.91 -24.49 36.62
C GLY A 89 22.26 -24.89 35.29
N HIS A 90 21.06 -25.46 35.29
CA HIS A 90 20.37 -25.96 34.09
C HIS A 90 19.10 -25.16 33.79
N ALA A 91 18.82 -24.92 32.51
CA ALA A 91 17.60 -24.27 32.06
C ALA A 91 16.41 -25.23 32.15
N CYS A 92 15.56 -25.08 33.18
CA CYS A 92 14.48 -26.01 33.50
C CYS A 92 13.08 -25.52 33.11
N GLY A 93 12.95 -24.30 32.58
CA GLY A 93 11.65 -23.75 32.18
C GLY A 93 11.73 -22.30 31.73
N SER A 94 10.57 -21.66 31.57
CA SER A 94 10.48 -20.26 31.14
C SER A 94 9.36 -19.52 31.84
N ILE A 95 9.55 -18.22 32.03
CA ILE A 95 8.50 -17.28 32.44
C ILE A 95 8.63 -15.99 31.62
N GLY A 96 7.50 -15.45 31.19
CA GLY A 96 7.49 -14.25 30.36
C GLY A 96 6.18 -13.48 30.41
N ALA A 97 6.25 -12.22 30.02
CA ALA A 97 5.11 -11.33 29.88
C ALA A 97 5.09 -10.72 28.48
N GLN A 98 3.96 -10.86 27.80
CA GLN A 98 3.71 -10.26 26.48
C GLN A 98 2.90 -8.96 26.67
N PRO A 99 3.49 -7.77 26.45
CA PRO A 99 2.77 -6.51 26.58
C PRO A 99 1.61 -6.39 25.59
N GLY A 100 0.51 -5.79 26.02
CA GLY A 100 -0.56 -5.36 25.13
C GLY A 100 -0.11 -4.21 24.23
N THR A 101 -0.83 -3.98 23.13
CA THR A 101 -0.58 -2.89 22.20
C THR A 101 -1.67 -1.82 22.29
N ALA A 102 -1.35 -0.61 21.81
CA ALA A 102 -2.28 0.52 21.74
C ALA A 102 -3.01 0.79 23.08
N GLU A 103 -4.34 0.81 23.09
CA GLU A 103 -5.17 1.08 24.28
C GLU A 103 -4.94 0.05 25.40
N ARG A 104 -4.42 -1.14 25.07
CA ARG A 104 -4.06 -2.20 26.02
C ARG A 104 -2.60 -2.17 26.45
N GLY A 105 -1.84 -1.12 26.10
CA GLY A 105 -0.43 -0.96 26.46
C GLY A 105 -0.13 -0.92 27.97
N HIS A 106 -1.17 -0.76 28.80
CA HIS A 106 -1.10 -0.82 30.26
C HIS A 106 -1.30 -2.25 30.82
N THR A 107 -1.40 -3.25 29.94
CA THR A 107 -1.65 -4.66 30.27
C THR A 107 -0.54 -5.55 29.74
N ALA A 108 -0.33 -6.72 30.34
CA ALA A 108 0.47 -7.78 29.74
C ALA A 108 -0.12 -9.16 30.02
N GLU A 109 0.15 -10.11 29.12
CA GLU A 109 -0.19 -11.51 29.27
C GLU A 109 0.99 -12.30 29.82
N LEU A 110 0.83 -12.92 30.99
CA LEU A 110 1.80 -13.79 31.65
C LEU A 110 1.71 -15.21 31.09
N GLY A 111 2.84 -15.79 30.72
CA GLY A 111 2.97 -17.20 30.37
C GLY A 111 4.20 -17.82 31.04
N TYR A 112 4.09 -19.08 31.46
CA TYR A 112 5.19 -19.81 32.06
C TYR A 112 5.05 -21.31 31.85
N TRP A 113 6.18 -22.02 31.95
CA TRP A 113 6.24 -23.47 31.96
C TRP A 113 7.49 -23.94 32.70
N LEU A 114 7.46 -25.18 33.18
CA LEU A 114 8.55 -25.81 33.92
C LEU A 114 8.62 -27.28 33.51
N GLY A 115 9.82 -27.86 33.47
CA GLY A 115 10.00 -29.29 33.23
C GLY A 115 9.30 -30.14 34.27
N GLN A 116 8.77 -31.30 33.86
CA GLN A 116 7.92 -32.15 34.71
C GLN A 116 8.60 -32.57 36.02
N ALA A 117 9.91 -32.81 36.01
CA ALA A 117 10.71 -33.17 37.19
C ALA A 117 10.61 -32.15 38.34
N GLN A 118 10.31 -30.89 38.04
CA GLN A 118 10.26 -29.80 39.00
C GLN A 118 8.82 -29.49 39.49
N TRP A 119 7.83 -30.24 39.02
CA TRP A 119 6.43 -30.03 39.40
C TRP A 119 6.16 -30.49 40.83
N GLY A 120 5.19 -29.86 41.50
CA GLY A 120 4.78 -30.22 42.87
C GLY A 120 5.71 -29.70 43.98
N GLN A 121 6.88 -29.17 43.65
CA GLN A 121 7.88 -28.67 44.61
C GLN A 121 7.71 -27.17 44.99
N GLY A 122 6.62 -26.55 44.54
CA GLY A 122 6.33 -25.12 44.76
C GLY A 122 7.24 -24.14 44.00
N VAL A 123 8.12 -24.64 43.11
CA VAL A 123 9.09 -23.82 42.36
C VAL A 123 8.39 -22.73 41.55
N MET A 124 7.41 -23.09 40.71
CA MET A 124 6.71 -22.11 39.88
C MET A 124 5.93 -21.09 40.71
N THR A 125 5.40 -21.47 41.88
CA THR A 125 4.76 -20.54 42.81
C THR A 125 5.75 -19.47 43.27
N ARG A 126 6.97 -19.85 43.65
CA ARG A 126 8.04 -18.90 44.04
C ARG A 126 8.52 -18.06 42.85
N VAL A 127 8.59 -18.64 41.65
CA VAL A 127 8.96 -17.94 40.41
C VAL A 127 7.96 -16.84 40.09
N VAL A 128 6.66 -17.14 40.08
CA VAL A 128 5.61 -16.15 39.82
C VAL A 128 5.55 -15.09 40.93
N ALA A 129 5.80 -15.48 42.19
CA ALA A 129 5.86 -14.54 43.32
C ALA A 129 6.94 -13.46 43.14
N LEU A 130 8.08 -13.84 42.56
CA LEU A 130 9.17 -12.92 42.26
C LEU A 130 8.90 -12.12 40.97
N PHE A 131 8.49 -12.78 39.90
CA PHE A 131 8.41 -12.19 38.56
C PHE A 131 7.20 -11.26 38.38
N ALA A 132 6.02 -11.64 38.88
CA ALA A 132 4.78 -10.89 38.67
C ALA A 132 4.84 -9.43 39.20
N PRO A 133 5.24 -9.15 40.45
CA PRO A 133 5.37 -7.77 40.91
C PRO A 133 6.48 -7.03 40.17
N TRP A 134 7.63 -7.69 39.95
CA TRP A 134 8.76 -7.09 39.24
C TRP A 134 8.40 -6.64 37.83
N VAL A 135 7.73 -7.49 37.04
CA VAL A 135 7.38 -7.16 35.65
C VAL A 135 6.27 -6.10 35.57
N MET A 136 5.34 -6.10 36.53
CA MET A 136 4.34 -5.04 36.62
C MET A 136 4.99 -3.69 36.93
N ASP A 137 6.02 -3.65 37.78
CA ASP A 137 6.78 -2.43 38.07
C ASP A 137 7.65 -2.00 36.87
N GLU A 138 8.42 -2.92 36.31
CA GLU A 138 9.34 -2.66 35.19
C GLU A 138 8.59 -2.15 33.95
N LEU A 139 7.45 -2.76 33.62
CA LEU A 139 6.63 -2.39 32.45
C LEU A 139 5.52 -1.38 32.79
N ARG A 140 5.45 -0.89 34.04
CA ARG A 140 4.42 0.05 34.53
C ARG A 140 3.00 -0.39 34.21
N LEU A 141 2.69 -1.66 34.42
CA LEU A 141 1.40 -2.26 34.10
C LEU A 141 0.36 -1.94 35.18
N PHE A 142 -0.88 -1.69 34.79
CA PHE A 142 -2.02 -1.69 35.72
C PHE A 142 -2.64 -3.08 35.86
N ARG A 143 -2.41 -3.96 34.89
CA ARG A 143 -2.99 -5.30 34.81
C ARG A 143 -1.99 -6.32 34.25
N LEU A 144 -1.82 -7.43 34.95
CA LEU A 144 -1.14 -8.62 34.46
C LEU A 144 -2.16 -9.76 34.42
N GLN A 145 -2.36 -10.38 33.25
CA GLN A 145 -3.39 -11.39 33.04
C GLN A 145 -2.81 -12.71 32.54
N ALA A 146 -3.50 -13.81 32.78
CA ALA A 146 -3.10 -15.14 32.32
C ALA A 146 -4.34 -15.97 31.94
N GLU A 147 -4.20 -16.84 30.96
CA GLU A 147 -5.23 -17.81 30.57
C GLU A 147 -4.73 -19.23 30.85
N VAL A 148 -5.59 -20.06 31.44
CA VAL A 148 -5.27 -21.43 31.84
C VAL A 148 -6.32 -22.37 31.27
N LEU A 149 -5.88 -23.45 30.63
CA LEU A 149 -6.77 -24.52 30.17
C LEU A 149 -7.51 -25.14 31.37
N ASP A 150 -8.79 -25.45 31.19
CA ASP A 150 -9.68 -26.03 32.19
C ASP A 150 -9.08 -27.19 33.00
N PHE A 151 -8.36 -28.12 32.35
CA PHE A 151 -7.75 -29.26 33.03
C PHE A 151 -6.45 -28.93 33.79
N ASN A 152 -5.88 -27.73 33.63
CA ASN A 152 -4.58 -27.36 34.21
C ASN A 152 -4.72 -26.68 35.58
N GLU A 153 -5.20 -27.45 36.56
CA GLU A 153 -5.35 -27.00 37.97
C GLU A 153 -4.02 -26.62 38.63
N GLY A 154 -2.88 -27.09 38.11
CA GLY A 154 -1.55 -26.71 38.59
C GLY A 154 -1.29 -25.22 38.40
N SER A 155 -1.44 -24.72 37.17
CA SER A 155 -1.24 -23.31 36.84
C SER A 155 -2.29 -22.42 37.52
N ALA A 156 -3.54 -22.86 37.64
CA ALA A 156 -4.59 -22.12 38.35
C ALA A 156 -4.21 -21.88 39.83
N ARG A 157 -3.74 -22.93 40.54
CA ARG A 157 -3.29 -22.81 41.93
C ARG A 157 -2.08 -21.88 42.09
N VAL A 158 -1.14 -21.90 41.15
CA VAL A 158 0.02 -20.99 41.14
C VAL A 158 -0.44 -19.53 41.04
N LEU A 159 -1.38 -19.22 40.15
CA LEU A 159 -1.89 -17.86 39.96
C LEU A 159 -2.66 -17.36 41.18
N LEU A 160 -3.57 -18.19 41.72
CA LEU A 160 -4.33 -17.88 42.94
C LEU A 160 -3.41 -17.62 44.14
N ALA A 161 -2.39 -18.46 44.34
CA ALA A 161 -1.39 -18.29 45.41
C ALA A 161 -0.58 -17.00 45.28
N ASN A 162 -0.55 -16.39 44.08
CA ASN A 162 0.19 -15.17 43.76
C ASN A 162 -0.71 -13.94 43.58
N GLY A 163 -1.92 -13.98 44.12
CA GLY A 163 -2.82 -12.82 44.19
C GLY A 163 -3.48 -12.46 42.85
N PHE A 164 -3.60 -13.41 41.94
CA PHE A 164 -4.48 -13.27 40.77
C PHE A 164 -5.90 -13.70 41.17
N ALA A 165 -6.89 -12.93 40.73
CA ALA A 165 -8.30 -13.32 40.85
C ALA A 165 -8.75 -14.01 39.56
N GLU A 166 -9.58 -15.06 39.68
CA GLU A 166 -10.26 -15.65 38.54
C GLU A 166 -11.46 -14.76 38.16
N GLU A 167 -11.46 -14.25 36.93
CA GLU A 167 -12.47 -13.31 36.44
C GLU A 167 -13.58 -14.01 35.65
N GLY A 168 -13.34 -15.24 35.20
CA GLY A 168 -14.33 -16.06 34.51
C GLY A 168 -13.72 -17.08 33.55
N THR A 169 -14.60 -17.76 32.82
CA THR A 169 -14.25 -18.87 31.92
C THR A 169 -14.78 -18.59 30.51
N ALA A 170 -13.89 -18.60 29.52
CA ALA A 170 -14.25 -18.59 28.11
C ALA A 170 -14.52 -20.03 27.66
N ARG A 171 -15.80 -20.36 27.45
CA ARG A 171 -16.23 -21.71 27.08
C ARG A 171 -15.88 -22.04 25.63
N CYS A 172 -15.46 -23.29 25.38
CA CYS A 172 -15.09 -23.79 24.06
C CYS A 172 -14.07 -22.88 23.34
N ALA A 173 -13.17 -22.27 24.10
CA ALA A 173 -12.29 -21.21 23.60
C ALA A 173 -11.13 -21.74 22.76
N VAL A 174 -10.72 -23.00 22.96
CA VAL A 174 -9.57 -23.59 22.26
C VAL A 174 -9.88 -25.02 21.84
N TYR A 175 -9.57 -25.37 20.60
CA TYR A 175 -9.53 -26.76 20.14
C TYR A 175 -8.09 -27.25 20.18
N LYS A 176 -7.79 -28.26 21.00
CA LYS A 176 -6.43 -28.78 21.17
C LYS A 176 -6.46 -30.30 21.31
N ARG A 177 -5.57 -30.98 20.56
CA ARG A 177 -5.42 -32.45 20.57
C ARG A 177 -6.75 -33.21 20.41
N GLY A 178 -7.63 -32.71 19.53
CA GLY A 178 -8.90 -33.37 19.22
C GLY A 178 -10.07 -33.04 20.16
N ALA A 179 -9.89 -32.15 21.15
CA ALA A 179 -10.93 -31.78 22.10
C ALA A 179 -11.09 -30.25 22.20
N LEU A 180 -12.32 -29.81 22.47
CA LEU A 180 -12.60 -28.42 22.87
C LEU A 180 -12.32 -28.26 24.36
N HIS A 181 -11.67 -27.16 24.70
CA HIS A 181 -11.28 -26.78 26.06
C HIS A 181 -11.77 -25.38 26.40
N ASP A 182 -12.14 -25.22 27.66
CA ASP A 182 -12.46 -23.92 28.25
C ASP A 182 -11.16 -23.22 28.70
N LEU A 183 -11.13 -21.89 28.62
CA LEU A 183 -10.03 -21.07 29.13
C LEU A 183 -10.47 -20.28 30.36
N ARG A 184 -9.90 -20.60 31.51
CA ARG A 184 -10.04 -19.88 32.76
C ARG A 184 -9.15 -18.63 32.73
N ARG A 185 -9.72 -17.46 33.03
CA ARG A 185 -9.04 -16.17 32.95
C ARG A 185 -8.71 -15.65 34.34
N PHE A 186 -7.45 -15.29 34.52
CA PHE A 186 -6.92 -14.77 35.77
C PHE A 186 -6.31 -13.39 35.56
N ALA A 187 -6.45 -12.51 36.55
CA ALA A 187 -5.79 -11.23 36.51
C ALA A 187 -5.33 -10.75 37.88
N ARG A 188 -4.18 -10.07 37.88
CA ARG A 188 -3.69 -9.25 38.99
C ARG A 188 -3.72 -7.81 38.55
N VAL A 189 -4.45 -6.98 39.30
CA VAL A 189 -4.70 -5.58 38.97
C VAL A 189 -4.21 -4.66 40.09
N ARG A 190 -3.88 -3.41 39.73
CA ARG A 190 -3.64 -2.32 40.67
C ARG A 190 -4.25 -1.04 40.13
N THR A 191 -4.59 -0.11 41.03
CA THR A 191 -5.24 1.17 40.69
C THR A 191 -4.26 2.34 40.66
N GLN A 192 -3.03 2.15 41.14
CA GLN A 192 -1.98 3.17 41.18
C GLN A 192 -0.63 2.57 40.78
N LEU A 193 0.22 3.37 40.16
CA LEU A 193 1.61 3.02 39.87
C LEU A 193 2.50 3.40 41.06
N PRO A 194 3.59 2.67 41.34
CA PRO A 194 4.53 3.01 42.41
C PRO A 194 5.10 4.42 42.19
N CYS A 195 5.20 5.20 43.27
CA CYS A 195 5.88 6.50 43.28
C CYS A 195 7.39 6.26 43.03
N PRO A 196 8.08 7.06 42.20
CA PRO A 196 9.47 6.78 41.87
C PRO A 196 10.41 7.18 43.02
N ALA A 197 10.54 6.33 44.04
CA ALA A 197 11.68 6.32 44.96
C ALA A 197 11.83 4.99 45.73
N GLU A 198 13.05 4.43 45.61
CA GLU A 198 13.89 3.82 46.65
C GLU A 198 14.47 2.42 46.43
N ASN A 199 13.99 1.61 45.48
CA ASN A 199 14.64 0.32 45.16
C ASN A 199 14.66 0.01 43.65
N MET A 200 15.44 0.78 42.86
CA MET A 200 15.64 0.51 41.43
C MET A 200 16.77 -0.52 41.19
N PRO A 201 16.57 -1.57 40.36
CA PRO A 201 17.64 -2.46 39.91
C PRO A 201 18.68 -1.75 39.01
N ARG A 202 19.90 -2.29 39.01
CA ARG A 202 21.17 -1.71 38.49
C ARG A 202 21.14 -1.11 37.07
N ILE A 203 20.20 -1.52 36.21
CA ILE A 203 20.09 -1.05 34.82
C ILE A 203 19.78 0.46 34.75
N TRP A 204 19.17 1.00 35.81
CA TRP A 204 18.85 2.42 35.91
C TRP A 204 19.80 3.24 36.81
N ARG A 205 20.77 2.63 37.50
CA ARG A 205 21.80 3.39 38.24
C ARG A 205 22.70 4.20 37.31
N TYR A 206 22.95 3.70 36.10
CA TYR A 206 23.64 4.48 35.06
C TYR A 206 22.83 5.69 34.58
N ARG A 207 21.50 5.69 34.75
CA ARG A 207 20.61 6.80 34.40
C ARG A 207 20.35 7.78 35.56
N SER A 208 20.49 7.37 36.82
CA SER A 208 20.34 8.27 37.97
C SER A 208 21.57 9.13 38.22
N ASP A 209 22.78 8.59 38.01
CA ASP A 209 24.02 9.37 38.18
C ASP A 209 24.23 10.42 37.05
N LEU A 210 23.54 10.24 35.92
CA LEU A 210 23.40 11.24 34.85
C LEU A 210 22.37 12.34 35.17
N ARG A 211 21.46 12.13 36.14
CA ARG A 211 20.51 13.15 36.60
C ARG A 211 21.02 13.97 37.77
N SER A 212 21.93 13.42 38.59
CA SER A 212 22.50 14.10 39.76
C SER A 212 23.72 14.98 39.47
N GLY A 213 24.13 15.08 38.19
CA GLY A 213 25.18 16.00 37.74
C GLY A 213 26.61 15.68 38.21
N ARG A 214 26.91 14.44 38.61
CA ARG A 214 28.22 14.09 39.19
C ARG A 214 29.27 13.56 38.21
N ILE A 215 28.95 13.28 36.95
CA ILE A 215 29.97 12.96 35.93
C ILE A 215 29.62 13.68 34.63
N GLY A 216 30.65 14.26 34.01
CA GLY A 216 30.58 15.29 32.96
C GLY A 216 29.63 15.03 31.80
N SER A 217 29.12 16.14 31.31
CA SER A 217 28.09 16.34 30.29
C SER A 217 28.22 15.49 29.02
N VAL A 218 27.14 14.80 28.66
CA VAL A 218 26.78 14.48 27.27
C VAL A 218 25.45 15.19 26.94
N PRO A 219 25.30 15.90 25.80
CA PRO A 219 24.15 16.79 25.56
C PRO A 219 22.80 16.05 25.42
N SER A 220 21.75 16.66 25.96
CA SER A 220 20.38 16.16 26.15
C SER A 220 19.50 16.06 24.88
N SER A 221 20.01 16.29 23.67
CA SER A 221 19.15 16.53 22.49
C SER A 221 18.72 15.29 21.68
N ARG A 222 19.25 14.08 21.93
CA ARG A 222 18.99 12.91 21.06
C ARG A 222 17.94 11.90 21.55
N ARG A 223 17.61 11.85 22.85
CA ARG A 223 16.73 10.80 23.39
C ARG A 223 15.25 11.15 23.35
N ASP A 224 14.87 12.38 23.66
CA ASP A 224 13.47 12.82 23.55
C ASP A 224 12.98 12.87 22.10
N VAL A 225 13.90 13.06 21.15
CA VAL A 225 13.58 13.13 19.72
C VAL A 225 13.14 11.76 19.14
N LEU A 226 13.66 10.63 19.63
CA LEU A 226 13.36 9.31 19.04
C LEU A 226 12.01 8.74 19.47
N THR A 227 11.63 8.90 20.74
CA THR A 227 10.32 8.49 21.27
C THR A 227 9.20 9.39 20.75
N THR A 228 9.46 10.70 20.67
CA THR A 228 8.51 11.67 20.10
C THR A 228 8.30 11.42 18.61
N ARG A 229 9.37 11.15 17.82
CA ARG A 229 9.26 10.80 16.39
C ARG A 229 8.48 9.50 16.15
N ARG A 230 8.57 8.49 17.02
CA ARG A 230 7.80 7.25 16.88
C ARG A 230 6.31 7.47 17.16
N LEU A 231 5.97 8.23 18.20
CA LEU A 231 4.59 8.60 18.52
C LEU A 231 3.97 9.53 17.45
N GLU A 232 4.76 10.46 16.92
CA GLU A 232 4.36 11.32 15.81
C GLU A 232 4.08 10.52 14.54
N ARG A 233 4.96 9.58 14.17
CA ARG A 233 4.73 8.68 13.00
C ARG A 233 3.45 7.87 13.16
N ALA A 234 3.22 7.26 14.31
CA ALA A 234 2.00 6.48 14.56
C ALA A 234 0.73 7.35 14.51
N ARG A 235 0.79 8.59 15.01
CA ARG A 235 -0.33 9.54 14.91
C ARG A 235 -0.58 9.97 13.47
N VAL A 236 0.48 10.21 12.69
CA VAL A 236 0.37 10.56 11.27
C VAL A 236 -0.28 9.42 10.49
N GLU A 237 0.20 8.19 10.65
CA GLU A 237 -0.37 7.00 9.98
C GLU A 237 -1.85 6.82 10.36
N ALA A 238 -2.20 6.89 11.64
CA ALA A 238 -3.59 6.80 12.08
C ALA A 238 -4.49 7.90 11.49
N THR A 239 -4.00 9.13 11.43
CA THR A 239 -4.72 10.26 10.84
C THR A 239 -4.93 10.06 9.34
N VAL A 240 -3.89 9.64 8.62
CA VAL A 240 -3.95 9.34 7.18
C VAL A 240 -4.95 8.22 6.92
N HIS A 241 -4.94 7.13 7.71
CA HIS A 241 -5.91 6.05 7.58
C HIS A 241 -7.36 6.49 7.86
N PHE A 242 -7.57 7.36 8.85
CA PHE A 242 -8.88 7.94 9.13
C PHE A 242 -9.41 8.80 7.97
N ILE A 243 -8.56 9.66 7.39
CA ILE A 243 -8.96 10.46 6.21
C ILE A 243 -9.27 9.53 5.03
N ASN A 244 -8.44 8.50 4.83
CA ASN A 244 -8.62 7.54 3.74
C ASN A 244 -9.96 6.78 3.86
N SER A 245 -10.38 6.40 5.07
CA SER A 245 -11.67 5.71 5.28
C SER A 245 -12.90 6.58 5.00
N ILE A 246 -12.79 7.90 5.18
CA ILE A 246 -13.83 8.86 4.81
C ILE A 246 -13.89 9.01 3.28
N ILE A 247 -12.74 9.27 2.66
CA ILE A 247 -12.65 9.52 1.22
C ILE A 247 -13.08 8.30 0.42
N TRP A 248 -12.51 7.13 0.74
CA TRP A 248 -12.84 5.84 0.13
C TRP A 248 -13.98 5.11 0.84
N SER A 249 -14.90 5.87 1.43
CA SER A 249 -16.15 5.30 1.93
C SER A 249 -16.91 4.60 0.80
N LYS A 250 -17.79 3.67 1.18
CA LYS A 250 -18.68 2.95 0.23
C LYS A 250 -19.46 3.90 -0.69
N ALA A 251 -19.69 5.14 -0.27
CA ALA A 251 -20.33 6.17 -1.08
C ALA A 251 -19.54 6.51 -2.35
N LEU A 252 -18.21 6.67 -2.28
CA LEU A 252 -17.39 6.98 -3.47
C LEU A 252 -17.47 5.84 -4.48
N ILE A 253 -17.35 4.60 -4.00
CA ILE A 253 -17.42 3.38 -4.82
C ILE A 253 -18.75 3.32 -5.58
N VAL A 254 -19.87 3.55 -4.88
CA VAL A 254 -21.22 3.56 -5.48
C VAL A 254 -21.37 4.70 -6.49
N VAL A 255 -20.86 5.89 -6.19
CA VAL A 255 -20.91 7.05 -7.10
C VAL A 255 -20.08 6.80 -8.36
N CYS A 256 -18.89 6.21 -8.25
CA CYS A 256 -18.05 5.89 -9.40
C CYS A 256 -18.70 4.87 -10.34
N LEU A 257 -19.18 3.74 -9.80
CA LEU A 257 -19.91 2.74 -10.59
C LEU A 257 -21.21 3.31 -11.16
N GLY A 258 -21.97 4.02 -10.35
CA GLY A 258 -23.24 4.63 -10.74
C GLY A 258 -23.07 5.65 -11.87
N ALA A 259 -22.05 6.51 -11.78
CA ALA A 259 -21.73 7.47 -12.82
C ALA A 259 -21.29 6.77 -14.13
N GLY A 260 -20.42 5.76 -14.04
CA GLY A 260 -20.00 4.99 -15.21
C GLY A 260 -21.15 4.23 -15.89
N LEU A 261 -22.04 3.62 -15.11
CA LEU A 261 -23.26 2.99 -15.63
C LEU A 261 -24.19 4.03 -16.26
N TYR A 262 -24.41 5.14 -15.59
CA TYR A 262 -25.23 6.24 -16.08
C TYR A 262 -24.71 6.77 -17.42
N PHE A 263 -23.41 7.07 -17.53
CA PHE A 263 -22.81 7.55 -18.78
C PHE A 263 -22.78 6.48 -19.87
N SER A 264 -22.59 5.21 -19.52
CA SER A 264 -22.72 4.10 -20.46
C SER A 264 -24.11 4.10 -21.08
N LEU A 265 -25.17 4.16 -20.28
CA LEU A 265 -26.55 4.20 -20.79
C LEU A 265 -26.83 5.48 -21.60
N ARG A 266 -26.41 6.66 -21.11
CA ARG A 266 -26.65 7.95 -21.77
C ARG A 266 -25.92 8.11 -23.10
N THR A 267 -24.73 7.53 -23.20
CA THR A 267 -23.97 7.46 -24.46
C THR A 267 -24.43 6.31 -25.36
N ARG A 268 -25.42 5.52 -24.93
CA ARG A 268 -25.93 4.32 -25.63
C ARG A 268 -24.85 3.25 -25.80
N PHE A 269 -24.04 2.99 -24.78
CA PHE A 269 -22.89 2.08 -24.81
C PHE A 269 -21.90 2.43 -25.92
N MET A 270 -21.52 3.71 -26.01
CA MET A 270 -20.56 4.21 -27.00
C MET A 270 -19.22 3.46 -26.91
N GLN A 271 -18.82 3.02 -25.71
CA GLN A 271 -17.60 2.24 -25.52
C GLN A 271 -17.59 0.87 -26.23
N ILE A 272 -18.77 0.34 -26.57
CA ILE A 272 -18.92 -0.86 -27.41
C ILE A 272 -19.11 -0.44 -28.86
N ARG A 273 -20.15 0.37 -29.15
CA ARG A 273 -20.51 0.74 -30.53
C ARG A 273 -19.42 1.49 -31.28
N GLY A 274 -18.58 2.23 -30.55
CA GLY A 274 -17.51 3.07 -31.07
C GLY A 274 -16.13 2.40 -31.09
N PHE A 275 -16.01 1.12 -30.75
CA PHE A 275 -14.71 0.45 -30.61
C PHE A 275 -13.80 0.59 -31.86
N PHE A 276 -14.33 0.34 -33.07
CA PHE A 276 -13.54 0.53 -34.28
C PHE A 276 -13.14 1.99 -34.54
N GLU A 277 -13.98 2.94 -34.10
CA GLU A 277 -13.66 4.36 -34.23
C GLU A 277 -12.55 4.77 -33.28
N MET A 278 -12.55 4.24 -32.07
CA MET A 278 -11.48 4.40 -31.10
C MET A 278 -10.13 3.98 -31.70
N CYS A 279 -10.06 2.78 -32.29
CA CYS A 279 -8.85 2.28 -32.93
C CYS A 279 -8.38 3.20 -34.08
N ARG A 280 -9.31 3.62 -34.96
CA ARG A 280 -9.01 4.49 -36.11
C ARG A 280 -8.39 5.83 -35.68
N LEU A 281 -9.02 6.48 -34.69
CA LEU A 281 -8.62 7.80 -34.22
C LEU A 281 -7.33 7.79 -33.39
N THR A 282 -6.94 6.65 -32.83
CA THR A 282 -5.64 6.53 -32.14
C THR A 282 -4.46 6.60 -33.11
N VAL A 283 -4.62 6.07 -34.33
CA VAL A 283 -3.56 6.02 -35.35
C VAL A 283 -3.56 7.27 -36.23
N GLN A 284 -4.70 7.96 -36.36
CA GLN A 284 -4.85 9.18 -37.16
C GLN A 284 -4.88 10.42 -36.27
N GLY A 285 -4.04 11.43 -36.53
CA GLY A 285 -4.02 12.65 -35.71
C GLY A 285 -3.40 13.86 -36.40
N GLU A 286 -3.91 15.04 -36.07
CA GLU A 286 -3.38 16.34 -36.50
C GLU A 286 -2.31 16.83 -35.50
N LYS A 287 -1.27 17.56 -35.96
CA LYS A 287 -0.27 18.23 -35.11
C LYS A 287 -0.30 19.74 -35.37
N SER A 288 -0.07 20.55 -34.34
CA SER A 288 0.07 22.01 -34.47
C SER A 288 1.19 22.55 -33.56
N ASP A 289 1.60 23.80 -33.73
CA ASP A 289 2.63 24.41 -32.87
C ASP A 289 2.16 24.60 -31.40
N ALA A 290 0.85 24.73 -31.21
CA ALA A 290 0.20 25.00 -29.91
C ALA A 290 -0.18 23.72 -29.14
N GLY A 291 -0.33 22.59 -29.82
CA GLY A 291 -0.83 21.34 -29.27
C GLY A 291 -0.04 20.12 -29.73
N VAL A 292 -0.35 18.96 -29.16
CA VAL A 292 0.24 17.67 -29.55
C VAL A 292 -0.71 16.86 -30.43
N SER A 293 -0.21 15.83 -31.11
CA SER A 293 -1.08 14.86 -31.81
C SER A 293 -1.97 14.07 -30.87
N SER A 294 -3.06 13.49 -31.40
CA SER A 294 -3.89 12.53 -30.67
C SER A 294 -3.10 11.34 -30.13
N PHE A 295 -2.13 10.81 -30.88
CA PHE A 295 -1.25 9.73 -30.40
C PHE A 295 -0.33 10.20 -29.26
N GLN A 296 0.32 11.37 -29.39
CA GLN A 296 1.12 11.94 -28.31
C GLN A 296 0.29 12.22 -27.06
N ALA A 297 -0.93 12.74 -27.21
CA ALA A 297 -1.86 12.95 -26.11
C ALA A 297 -2.32 11.64 -25.45
N LEU A 298 -2.52 10.59 -26.24
CA LEU A 298 -2.75 9.25 -25.74
C LEU A 298 -1.54 8.75 -24.95
N ALA A 299 -0.33 8.83 -25.51
CA ALA A 299 0.91 8.41 -24.85
C ALA A 299 1.15 9.19 -23.55
N MET A 300 0.91 10.51 -23.53
CA MET A 300 0.99 11.32 -22.31
C MET A 300 -0.07 10.93 -21.28
N SER A 301 -1.31 10.62 -21.70
CA SER A 301 -2.32 10.14 -20.76
C SER A 301 -2.01 8.73 -20.25
N MET A 302 -1.49 7.86 -21.11
CA MET A 302 -1.07 6.51 -20.75
C MET A 302 0.16 6.52 -19.84
N ALA A 303 1.06 7.52 -19.95
CA ALA A 303 2.14 7.70 -18.97
C ALA A 303 1.62 7.84 -17.53
N GLY A 304 0.49 8.55 -17.34
CA GLY A 304 -0.14 8.70 -16.03
C GLY A 304 -0.89 7.46 -15.56
N ARG A 305 -1.59 6.78 -16.49
CA ARG A 305 -2.44 5.63 -16.18
C ARG A 305 -1.66 4.33 -16.00
N MET A 306 -0.72 4.06 -16.92
CA MET A 306 0.16 2.90 -16.90
C MET A 306 1.30 3.09 -15.90
N GLY A 307 0.94 3.02 -14.63
CA GLY A 307 1.86 3.17 -13.51
C GLY A 307 1.92 1.94 -12.63
N ILE A 308 2.35 2.15 -11.39
CA ILE A 308 2.39 1.12 -10.35
C ILE A 308 0.99 0.58 -10.00
N GLY A 309 -0.08 1.32 -10.33
CA GLY A 309 -1.47 0.85 -10.18
C GLY A 309 -1.75 -0.46 -10.94
N ASN A 310 -1.19 -0.62 -12.15
CA ASN A 310 -1.43 -1.79 -12.99
C ASN A 310 -0.65 -3.04 -12.56
N ILE A 311 0.38 -2.85 -11.74
CA ILE A 311 1.27 -3.93 -11.29
C ILE A 311 0.98 -4.20 -9.82
N ALA A 312 1.40 -3.27 -8.96
CA ALA A 312 1.24 -3.40 -7.52
C ALA A 312 -0.21 -3.16 -7.07
N GLY A 313 -0.97 -2.28 -7.73
CA GLY A 313 -2.38 -2.08 -7.42
C GLY A 313 -3.21 -3.35 -7.66
N VAL A 314 -2.98 -4.05 -8.77
CA VAL A 314 -3.56 -5.38 -9.07
C VAL A 314 -3.18 -6.40 -7.99
N ALA A 315 -1.90 -6.46 -7.61
CA ALA A 315 -1.44 -7.36 -6.54
C ALA A 315 -2.12 -7.06 -5.19
N THR A 316 -2.28 -5.79 -4.82
CA THR A 316 -2.99 -5.41 -3.59
C THR A 316 -4.49 -5.72 -3.67
N ALA A 317 -5.09 -5.62 -4.86
CA ALA A 317 -6.49 -5.97 -5.07
C ALA A 317 -6.72 -7.47 -4.84
N ILE A 318 -5.81 -8.32 -5.35
CA ILE A 318 -5.83 -9.77 -5.09
C ILE A 318 -5.58 -10.05 -3.61
N ALA A 319 -4.63 -9.35 -2.98
CA ALA A 319 -4.26 -9.58 -1.59
C ALA A 319 -5.40 -9.33 -0.60
N PHE A 320 -6.14 -8.24 -0.78
CA PHE A 320 -7.20 -7.85 0.16
C PHE A 320 -8.62 -8.15 -0.34
N GLY A 321 -8.83 -8.32 -1.64
CA GLY A 321 -10.13 -8.61 -2.26
C GLY A 321 -10.25 -10.03 -2.82
N GLY A 322 -9.16 -10.79 -2.88
CA GLY A 322 -9.10 -12.08 -3.56
C GLY A 322 -9.07 -11.94 -5.10
N PRO A 323 -8.94 -13.06 -5.84
CA PRO A 323 -8.92 -13.06 -7.30
C PRO A 323 -10.16 -12.43 -7.94
N GLY A 324 -11.31 -12.48 -7.27
CA GLY A 324 -12.56 -11.87 -7.72
C GLY A 324 -12.51 -10.34 -7.86
N ALA A 325 -11.55 -9.67 -7.21
CA ALA A 325 -11.35 -8.23 -7.38
C ALA A 325 -11.03 -7.85 -8.83
N ILE A 326 -10.40 -8.76 -9.60
CA ILE A 326 -10.02 -8.52 -11.00
C ILE A 326 -11.26 -8.35 -11.89
N PHE A 327 -12.31 -9.15 -11.67
CA PHE A 327 -13.58 -8.98 -12.38
C PHE A 327 -14.16 -7.59 -12.14
N TRP A 328 -14.16 -7.11 -10.89
CA TRP A 328 -14.66 -5.79 -10.55
C TRP A 328 -13.77 -4.65 -11.07
N MET A 329 -12.46 -4.89 -11.22
CA MET A 329 -11.58 -3.98 -11.97
C MET A 329 -12.01 -3.90 -13.44
N TRP A 330 -12.35 -5.02 -14.09
CA TRP A 330 -12.87 -5.01 -15.47
C TRP A 330 -14.19 -4.27 -15.59
N VAL A 331 -15.14 -4.51 -14.69
CA VAL A 331 -16.41 -3.77 -14.66
C VAL A 331 -16.15 -2.27 -14.53
N MET A 332 -15.27 -1.87 -13.62
CA MET A 332 -14.90 -0.47 -13.44
C MET A 332 -14.22 0.12 -14.69
N GLY A 333 -13.31 -0.60 -15.35
CA GLY A 333 -12.69 -0.17 -16.59
C GLY A 333 -13.70 -0.02 -17.73
N PHE A 334 -14.58 -0.99 -17.91
CA PHE A 334 -15.63 -0.95 -18.93
C PHE A 334 -16.57 0.24 -18.76
N LEU A 335 -17.08 0.46 -17.54
CA LEU A 335 -17.95 1.60 -17.24
C LEU A 335 -17.18 2.92 -17.29
N GLY A 336 -15.93 2.91 -16.82
CA GLY A 336 -15.01 4.03 -16.80
C GLY A 336 -14.65 4.57 -18.17
N ALA A 337 -14.63 3.74 -19.22
CA ALA A 337 -14.42 4.20 -20.60
C ALA A 337 -15.45 5.26 -21.04
N SER A 338 -16.71 5.09 -20.63
CA SER A 338 -17.77 6.09 -20.91
C SER A 338 -17.58 7.37 -20.11
N THR A 339 -17.19 7.27 -18.84
CA THR A 339 -16.85 8.41 -17.98
C THR A 339 -15.68 9.20 -18.55
N SER A 340 -14.62 8.49 -18.99
CA SER A 340 -13.43 9.09 -19.57
C SER A 340 -13.72 9.86 -20.86
N TYR A 341 -14.61 9.32 -21.70
CA TYR A 341 -15.10 10.07 -22.86
C TYR A 341 -15.72 11.40 -22.47
N VAL A 342 -16.58 11.43 -21.45
CA VAL A 342 -17.28 12.65 -21.03
C VAL A 342 -16.31 13.70 -20.54
N GLU A 343 -15.43 13.36 -19.60
CA GLU A 343 -14.48 14.31 -19.02
C GLU A 343 -13.47 14.82 -20.06
N CYS A 344 -12.97 13.96 -20.96
CA CYS A 344 -12.01 14.35 -22.00
C CYS A 344 -12.65 15.16 -23.12
N THR A 345 -13.92 14.88 -23.46
CA THR A 345 -14.68 15.69 -24.42
C THR A 345 -14.95 17.09 -23.85
N LEU A 346 -15.35 17.18 -22.57
CA LEU A 346 -15.52 18.48 -21.89
C LEU A 346 -14.20 19.26 -21.85
N ALA A 347 -13.08 18.59 -21.56
CA ALA A 347 -11.77 19.22 -21.55
C ALA A 347 -11.39 19.82 -22.92
N GLN A 348 -11.72 19.13 -24.02
CA GLN A 348 -11.51 19.64 -25.37
C GLN A 348 -12.45 20.80 -25.73
N ILE A 349 -13.73 20.75 -25.33
CA ILE A 349 -14.68 21.84 -25.58
C ILE A 349 -14.22 23.14 -24.89
N TYR A 350 -13.73 23.03 -23.64
CA TYR A 350 -13.43 24.17 -22.78
C TYR A 350 -11.94 24.48 -22.63
N LYS A 351 -11.08 23.97 -23.53
CA LYS A 351 -9.64 24.28 -23.53
C LYS A 351 -9.36 25.75 -23.83
N THR A 352 -8.19 26.21 -23.42
CA THR A 352 -7.70 27.58 -23.64
C THR A 352 -6.22 27.57 -24.01
N LYS A 353 -5.74 28.63 -24.67
CA LYS A 353 -4.30 28.88 -24.85
C LYS A 353 -3.74 29.59 -23.61
N ASP A 354 -2.59 29.14 -23.10
CA ASP A 354 -1.85 29.84 -22.04
C ASP A 354 -1.04 31.03 -22.59
N ALA A 355 -0.39 31.80 -21.71
CA ALA A 355 0.46 32.93 -22.12
C ALA A 355 1.67 32.55 -23.00
N GLU A 356 1.99 31.25 -23.08
CA GLU A 356 3.05 30.71 -23.93
C GLU A 356 2.48 30.08 -25.22
N GLY A 357 1.19 30.32 -25.50
CA GLY A 357 0.50 29.88 -26.71
C GLY A 357 0.11 28.40 -26.71
N ARG A 358 0.29 27.67 -25.60
CA ARG A 358 0.03 26.22 -25.53
C ARG A 358 -1.38 25.92 -25.07
N TYR A 359 -1.93 24.79 -25.51
CA TYR A 359 -3.21 24.34 -25.00
C TYR A 359 -3.13 23.87 -23.54
N ARG A 360 -4.08 24.37 -22.75
CA ARG A 360 -4.36 23.96 -21.38
C ARG A 360 -5.86 23.70 -21.23
N GLY A 361 -6.18 22.68 -20.47
CA GLY A 361 -7.55 22.33 -20.13
C GLY A 361 -7.57 21.27 -19.03
N GLY A 362 -8.76 20.79 -18.71
CA GLY A 362 -8.98 19.89 -17.59
C GLY A 362 -10.19 20.32 -16.76
N PRO A 363 -10.42 19.68 -15.60
CA PRO A 363 -11.65 19.89 -14.85
C PRO A 363 -11.83 21.30 -14.30
N ALA A 364 -10.77 21.94 -13.82
CA ALA A 364 -10.84 23.33 -13.40
C ALA A 364 -11.41 24.25 -14.51
N TYR A 365 -10.97 24.06 -15.76
CA TYR A 365 -11.40 24.86 -16.89
C TYR A 365 -12.85 24.62 -17.27
N TYR A 366 -13.27 23.35 -17.41
CA TYR A 366 -14.66 23.06 -17.78
C TYR A 366 -15.63 23.33 -16.63
N ILE A 367 -15.20 23.22 -15.36
CA ILE A 367 -16.05 23.55 -14.20
C ILE A 367 -16.33 25.06 -14.22
N GLU A 368 -15.30 25.89 -14.38
CA GLU A 368 -15.51 27.33 -14.45
C GLU A 368 -16.36 27.72 -15.67
N LYS A 369 -16.02 27.22 -16.86
CA LYS A 369 -16.65 27.68 -18.10
C LYS A 369 -18.04 27.10 -18.34
N ALA A 370 -18.29 25.84 -17.97
CA ALA A 370 -19.58 25.19 -18.18
C ALA A 370 -20.53 25.36 -17.00
N MET A 371 -20.03 25.25 -15.77
CA MET A 371 -20.84 25.34 -14.54
C MET A 371 -20.96 26.76 -14.00
N GLY A 372 -19.98 27.63 -14.27
CA GLY A 372 -19.92 29.00 -13.72
C GLY A 372 -19.43 29.08 -12.27
N LEU A 373 -19.05 27.96 -11.64
CA LEU A 373 -18.63 27.91 -10.24
C LEU A 373 -17.11 28.01 -10.08
N LYS A 374 -16.59 29.24 -10.01
CA LYS A 374 -15.15 29.51 -9.85
C LYS A 374 -14.53 28.89 -8.59
N TRP A 375 -15.25 28.90 -7.47
CA TRP A 375 -14.76 28.33 -6.22
C TRP A 375 -14.57 26.80 -6.32
N TYR A 376 -15.45 26.12 -7.05
CA TYR A 376 -15.39 24.68 -7.26
C TYR A 376 -14.26 24.31 -8.23
N ALA A 377 -14.07 25.10 -9.28
CA ALA A 377 -12.93 24.98 -10.18
C ALA A 377 -11.59 25.19 -9.43
N LEU A 378 -11.52 26.19 -8.55
CA LEU A 378 -10.36 26.45 -7.70
C LEU A 378 -10.12 25.30 -6.71
N ALA A 379 -11.17 24.75 -6.10
CA ALA A 379 -11.08 23.59 -5.23
C ALA A 379 -10.49 22.37 -5.97
N PHE A 380 -10.96 22.09 -7.19
CA PHE A 380 -10.40 21.02 -8.02
C PHE A 380 -8.93 21.29 -8.38
N ALA A 381 -8.60 22.52 -8.77
CA ALA A 381 -7.24 22.88 -9.15
C ALA A 381 -6.26 22.71 -7.98
N ILE A 382 -6.62 23.20 -6.79
CA ILE A 382 -5.82 23.04 -5.57
C ILE A 382 -5.72 21.56 -5.18
N ALA A 383 -6.82 20.81 -5.22
CA ALA A 383 -6.83 19.38 -4.95
C ALA A 383 -5.89 18.63 -5.89
N THR A 384 -5.88 18.96 -7.18
CA THR A 384 -4.99 18.33 -8.16
C THR A 384 -3.53 18.70 -7.93
N ILE A 385 -3.22 19.96 -7.58
CA ILE A 385 -1.85 20.38 -7.23
C ILE A 385 -1.36 19.60 -6.01
N ILE A 386 -2.18 19.44 -4.97
CA ILE A 386 -1.83 18.68 -3.77
C ILE A 386 -1.68 17.19 -4.10
N ALA A 387 -2.68 16.60 -4.75
CA ALA A 387 -2.71 15.18 -5.08
C ALA A 387 -1.56 14.80 -6.03
N ALA A 388 -1.50 15.38 -7.23
CA ALA A 388 -0.51 15.05 -8.24
C ALA A 388 0.87 15.63 -7.92
N GLY A 389 0.94 16.79 -7.26
CA GLY A 389 2.22 17.40 -6.91
C GLY A 389 2.88 16.77 -5.68
N PHE A 390 2.12 16.27 -4.71
CA PHE A 390 2.70 15.90 -3.43
C PHE A 390 2.31 14.52 -2.92
N LEU A 391 1.05 14.09 -3.09
CA LEU A 391 0.57 12.85 -2.48
C LEU A 391 0.88 11.59 -3.31
N MET A 392 0.67 11.68 -4.64
CA MET A 392 0.77 10.52 -5.54
C MET A 392 2.19 10.19 -6.04
N PRO A 393 3.13 11.15 -6.24
CA PRO A 393 4.48 10.82 -6.70
C PRO A 393 5.25 9.87 -5.76
N GLY A 394 4.97 9.94 -4.47
CA GLY A 394 5.66 9.13 -3.47
C GLY A 394 5.44 7.62 -3.63
N VAL A 395 4.23 7.20 -4.04
CA VAL A 395 3.91 5.79 -4.32
C VAL A 395 4.77 5.23 -5.45
N GLN A 396 4.90 6.02 -6.51
CA GLN A 396 5.67 5.64 -7.70
C GLN A 396 7.16 5.53 -7.34
N ALA A 397 7.70 6.53 -6.63
CA ALA A 397 9.10 6.54 -6.22
C ALA A 397 9.44 5.41 -5.23
N ASN A 398 8.54 5.11 -4.29
CA ASN A 398 8.67 3.98 -3.37
C ASN A 398 8.75 2.65 -4.13
N ALA A 399 7.82 2.42 -5.08
CA ALA A 399 7.80 1.18 -5.84
C ALA A 399 9.05 0.98 -6.72
N ILE A 400 9.62 2.06 -7.29
CA ILE A 400 10.92 1.99 -7.97
C ILE A 400 11.97 1.47 -6.99
N ALA A 401 12.10 2.12 -5.84
CA ALA A 401 13.12 1.76 -4.85
C ALA A 401 12.95 0.32 -4.34
N ASP A 402 11.73 -0.08 -4.00
CA ASP A 402 11.42 -1.45 -3.54
C ASP A 402 11.65 -2.49 -4.63
N SER A 403 11.30 -2.22 -5.89
CA SER A 403 11.53 -3.16 -6.99
C SER A 403 13.02 -3.42 -7.24
N VAL A 404 13.85 -2.38 -7.15
CA VAL A 404 15.30 -2.48 -7.35
C VAL A 404 15.91 -3.30 -6.21
N ILE A 405 15.50 -3.03 -4.97
CA ILE A 405 15.96 -3.78 -3.80
C ILE A 405 15.57 -5.25 -3.91
N ASN A 406 14.32 -5.55 -4.27
CA ASN A 406 13.85 -6.92 -4.45
C ASN A 406 14.62 -7.65 -5.56
N ALA A 407 14.96 -6.97 -6.66
CA ALA A 407 15.67 -7.57 -7.78
C ALA A 407 17.16 -7.78 -7.52
N CYS A 408 17.80 -6.95 -6.69
CA CYS A 408 19.25 -6.98 -6.52
C CYS A 408 19.72 -7.57 -5.19
N ARG A 409 18.86 -7.68 -4.17
CA ARG A 409 19.22 -8.25 -2.87
C ARG A 409 19.70 -9.69 -3.01
N GLY A 410 20.84 -10.00 -2.37
CA GLY A 410 21.48 -11.32 -2.44
C GLY A 410 22.25 -11.59 -3.74
N THR A 411 22.20 -10.68 -4.72
CA THR A 411 22.99 -10.78 -5.95
C THR A 411 24.37 -10.14 -5.79
N ALA A 412 25.27 -10.38 -6.74
CA ALA A 412 26.58 -9.71 -6.79
C ALA A 412 26.50 -8.17 -6.87
N VAL A 413 25.36 -7.61 -7.27
CA VAL A 413 25.18 -6.16 -7.46
C VAL A 413 24.99 -5.43 -6.13
N CYS A 414 24.13 -5.94 -5.25
CA CYS A 414 23.79 -5.27 -3.98
C CYS A 414 24.28 -6.01 -2.73
N GLY A 415 24.71 -7.27 -2.87
CA GLY A 415 25.05 -8.13 -1.73
C GLY A 415 23.84 -8.41 -0.82
N PRO A 416 24.07 -8.86 0.42
CA PRO A 416 23.00 -9.28 1.34
C PRO A 416 22.09 -8.14 1.84
N LEU A 417 22.61 -6.91 1.88
CA LEU A 417 21.98 -5.70 2.46
C LEU A 417 21.69 -5.77 3.97
N ASP A 418 22.36 -6.64 4.74
CA ASP A 418 22.11 -6.83 6.18
C ASP A 418 22.82 -5.81 7.10
N GLY A 419 23.66 -4.95 6.53
CA GLY A 419 24.52 -4.03 7.26
C GLY A 419 23.89 -2.67 7.56
N GLN A 420 24.74 -1.76 8.04
CA GLN A 420 24.45 -0.34 8.11
C GLN A 420 25.35 0.42 7.14
N MET A 421 24.78 1.43 6.48
CA MET A 421 25.50 2.36 5.61
C MET A 421 25.03 3.77 5.93
N LEU A 422 25.96 4.74 6.00
CA LEU A 422 25.64 6.14 6.34
C LEU A 422 24.88 6.33 7.68
N GLY A 423 25.06 5.42 8.64
CA GLY A 423 24.38 5.47 9.95
C GLY A 423 22.90 5.08 9.94
N MET A 424 22.42 4.46 8.86
CA MET A 424 21.09 3.86 8.71
C MET A 424 21.21 2.43 8.17
N SER A 425 20.12 1.67 8.07
CA SER A 425 20.20 0.33 7.45
C SER A 425 20.63 0.42 5.99
N SER A 426 21.37 -0.56 5.48
CA SER A 426 21.84 -0.55 4.08
C SER A 426 20.68 -0.45 3.08
N VAL A 427 19.54 -1.03 3.40
CA VAL A 427 18.29 -0.93 2.62
C VAL A 427 17.79 0.51 2.56
N GLU A 428 17.68 1.19 3.71
CA GLU A 428 17.22 2.60 3.77
C GLU A 428 18.18 3.54 3.04
N ALA A 429 19.49 3.33 3.19
CA ALA A 429 20.49 4.12 2.49
C ALA A 429 20.41 3.95 0.97
N LEU A 430 20.18 2.71 0.50
CA LEU A 430 19.99 2.42 -0.92
C LEU A 430 18.68 3.03 -1.45
N LYS A 431 17.57 2.93 -0.70
CA LYS A 431 16.29 3.59 -1.05
C LYS A 431 16.47 5.09 -1.23
N LEU A 432 17.20 5.73 -0.30
CA LEU A 432 17.51 7.15 -0.38
C LEU A 432 18.33 7.48 -1.64
N GLY A 433 19.37 6.70 -1.93
CA GLY A 433 20.19 6.85 -3.13
C GLY A 433 19.38 6.73 -4.43
N ILE A 434 18.51 5.72 -4.52
CA ILE A 434 17.60 5.53 -5.65
C ILE A 434 16.65 6.72 -5.77
N GLY A 435 16.05 7.16 -4.66
CA GLY A 435 15.16 8.33 -4.63
C GLY A 435 15.84 9.60 -5.15
N ILE A 436 17.09 9.86 -4.73
CA ILE A 436 17.89 10.99 -5.22
C ILE A 436 18.17 10.85 -6.72
N ALA A 437 18.56 9.67 -7.19
CA ALA A 437 18.82 9.43 -8.61
C ALA A 437 17.57 9.67 -9.48
N VAL A 438 16.42 9.12 -9.07
CA VAL A 438 15.13 9.33 -9.73
C VAL A 438 14.76 10.81 -9.73
N ALA A 439 14.95 11.51 -8.61
CA ALA A 439 14.64 12.93 -8.47
C ALA A 439 15.53 13.82 -9.37
N LEU A 440 16.81 13.48 -9.51
CA LEU A 440 17.73 14.18 -10.43
C LEU A 440 17.33 13.97 -11.89
N LEU A 441 17.04 12.72 -12.28
CA LEU A 441 16.57 12.40 -13.63
C LEU A 441 15.25 13.13 -13.94
N LEU A 442 14.32 13.14 -12.98
CA LEU A 442 13.08 13.89 -13.11
C LEU A 442 13.35 15.38 -13.29
N GLY A 443 14.27 15.95 -12.51
CA GLY A 443 14.71 17.35 -12.62
C GLY A 443 15.17 17.70 -14.03
N VAL A 444 16.03 16.88 -14.64
CA VAL A 444 16.51 17.10 -16.03
C VAL A 444 15.34 17.18 -17.02
N VAL A 445 14.28 16.40 -16.82
CA VAL A 445 13.11 16.38 -17.71
C VAL A 445 12.18 17.56 -17.43
N ILE A 446 11.71 17.75 -16.19
CA ILE A 446 10.65 18.72 -15.87
C ILE A 446 11.11 20.18 -16.02
N PHE A 447 12.40 20.47 -15.82
CA PHE A 447 12.93 21.82 -16.08
C PHE A 447 12.95 22.17 -17.57
N GLY A 448 12.94 21.17 -18.46
CA GLY A 448 12.77 21.35 -19.90
C GLY A 448 11.33 21.66 -20.35
N GLY A 449 10.36 21.59 -19.44
CA GLY A 449 8.96 21.94 -19.70
C GLY A 449 8.16 20.89 -20.48
N VAL A 450 6.90 21.23 -20.78
CA VAL A 450 5.88 20.31 -21.32
C VAL A 450 6.29 19.61 -22.62
N LYS A 451 6.95 20.31 -23.56
CA LYS A 451 7.37 19.70 -24.83
C LYS A 451 8.37 18.55 -24.62
N ARG A 452 9.31 18.69 -23.67
CA ARG A 452 10.28 17.62 -23.34
C ARG A 452 9.58 16.41 -22.73
N ILE A 453 8.61 16.65 -21.85
CA ILE A 453 7.78 15.59 -21.24
C ILE A 453 7.03 14.82 -22.32
N ALA A 454 6.36 15.52 -23.24
CA ALA A 454 5.60 14.90 -24.33
C ALA A 454 6.48 14.04 -25.24
N ASN A 455 7.64 14.58 -25.65
CA ASN A 455 8.58 13.86 -26.53
C ASN A 455 9.16 12.60 -25.86
N PHE A 456 9.46 12.67 -24.56
CA PHE A 456 9.93 11.51 -23.81
C PHE A 456 8.83 10.44 -23.69
N ALA A 457 7.61 10.85 -23.35
CA ALA A 457 6.47 9.95 -23.20
C ALA A 457 6.10 9.26 -24.53
N GLU A 458 6.14 9.98 -25.66
CA GLU A 458 5.82 9.42 -27.00
C GLU A 458 6.73 8.25 -27.38
N VAL A 459 7.99 8.26 -26.95
CA VAL A 459 8.96 7.20 -27.25
C VAL A 459 8.89 6.07 -26.22
N VAL A 460 8.88 6.43 -24.93
CA VAL A 460 9.05 5.44 -23.85
C VAL A 460 7.77 4.66 -23.57
N VAL A 461 6.60 5.31 -23.60
CA VAL A 461 5.33 4.68 -23.20
C VAL A 461 4.91 3.53 -24.12
N PRO A 462 4.95 3.67 -25.46
CA PRO A 462 4.58 2.56 -26.34
C PRO A 462 5.54 1.38 -26.21
N PHE A 463 6.84 1.64 -26.07
CA PHE A 463 7.86 0.60 -25.90
C PHE A 463 7.67 -0.16 -24.59
N MET A 464 7.52 0.54 -23.46
CA MET A 464 7.36 -0.10 -22.15
C MET A 464 6.04 -0.91 -22.09
N ALA A 465 4.96 -0.39 -22.68
CA ALA A 465 3.68 -1.09 -22.76
C ALA A 465 3.81 -2.38 -23.59
N ALA A 466 4.37 -2.27 -24.80
CA ALA A 466 4.56 -3.41 -25.69
C ALA A 466 5.45 -4.49 -25.04
N ALA A 467 6.56 -4.11 -24.43
CA ALA A 467 7.47 -5.05 -23.75
C ALA A 467 6.77 -5.81 -22.62
N PHE A 468 5.97 -5.12 -21.79
CA PHE A 468 5.25 -5.76 -20.69
C PHE A 468 4.10 -6.66 -21.17
N ILE A 469 3.34 -6.21 -22.18
CA ILE A 469 2.25 -7.00 -22.78
C ILE A 469 2.80 -8.27 -23.46
N LEU A 470 3.88 -8.14 -24.24
CA LEU A 470 4.53 -9.29 -24.86
C LEU A 470 5.03 -10.29 -23.82
N MET A 471 5.64 -9.81 -22.74
CA MET A 471 6.08 -10.67 -21.63
C MET A 471 4.88 -11.43 -21.02
N ALA A 472 3.78 -10.74 -20.76
CA ALA A 472 2.59 -11.39 -20.21
C ALA A 472 1.99 -12.41 -21.17
N ILE A 473 1.93 -12.12 -22.48
CA ILE A 473 1.48 -13.07 -23.50
C ILE A 473 2.38 -14.31 -23.52
N VAL A 474 3.70 -14.14 -23.48
CA VAL A 474 4.65 -15.26 -23.43
C VAL A 474 4.38 -16.13 -22.20
N ILE A 475 4.19 -15.52 -21.04
CA ILE A 475 3.91 -16.24 -19.79
C ILE A 475 2.56 -16.97 -19.86
N MET A 476 1.54 -16.35 -20.45
CA MET A 476 0.25 -16.99 -20.68
C MET A 476 0.35 -18.18 -21.63
N ILE A 477 1.16 -18.09 -22.70
CA ILE A 477 1.39 -19.20 -23.63
C ILE A 477 2.11 -20.35 -22.92
N ILE A 478 3.11 -20.04 -22.08
CA ILE A 478 3.83 -21.06 -21.29
C ILE A 478 2.89 -21.74 -20.29
N ASN A 479 1.93 -21.00 -19.73
CA ASN A 479 0.97 -21.49 -18.73
C ASN A 479 -0.43 -21.70 -19.31
N TYR A 480 -0.55 -22.02 -20.61
CA TYR A 480 -1.85 -22.00 -21.30
C TYR A 480 -2.89 -22.94 -20.66
N ASP A 481 -2.45 -24.08 -20.11
CA ASP A 481 -3.30 -25.03 -19.41
C ASP A 481 -3.99 -24.44 -18.16
N ARG A 482 -3.37 -23.44 -17.52
CA ARG A 482 -3.89 -22.78 -16.31
C ARG A 482 -4.80 -21.60 -16.61
N VAL A 483 -4.77 -21.06 -17.83
CA VAL A 483 -5.53 -19.86 -18.19
C VAL A 483 -7.05 -20.05 -18.01
N PRO A 484 -7.68 -21.16 -18.45
CA PRO A 484 -9.11 -21.38 -18.21
C PRO A 484 -9.46 -21.47 -16.72
N GLU A 485 -8.63 -22.15 -15.92
CA GLU A 485 -8.81 -22.29 -14.48
C GLU A 485 -8.77 -20.92 -13.79
N MET A 486 -7.88 -20.03 -14.22
CA MET A 486 -7.78 -18.68 -13.68
C MET A 486 -9.03 -17.83 -13.93
N PHE A 487 -9.61 -17.92 -15.14
CA PHE A 487 -10.90 -17.29 -15.39
C PHE A 487 -11.96 -17.86 -14.43
N GLY A 488 -11.99 -19.18 -14.26
CA GLY A 488 -12.86 -19.86 -13.28
C GLY A 488 -12.72 -19.25 -11.88
N ILE A 489 -11.50 -19.21 -11.33
CA ILE A 489 -11.23 -18.67 -9.98
C ILE A 489 -11.62 -17.19 -9.88
N ILE A 490 -11.37 -16.38 -10.90
CA ILE A 490 -11.76 -14.96 -10.92
C ILE A 490 -13.29 -14.83 -10.84
N PHE A 491 -14.04 -15.52 -11.69
CA PHE A 491 -15.50 -15.45 -11.68
C PHE A 491 -16.10 -16.05 -10.40
N ASP A 492 -15.59 -17.20 -9.96
CA ASP A 492 -16.09 -17.87 -8.76
C ASP A 492 -15.81 -17.08 -7.49
N SER A 493 -14.64 -16.44 -7.40
CA SER A 493 -14.31 -15.54 -6.30
C SER A 493 -15.11 -14.23 -6.38
N ALA A 494 -15.44 -13.74 -7.58
CA ALA A 494 -16.18 -12.49 -7.75
C ALA A 494 -17.66 -12.61 -7.35
N PHE A 495 -18.27 -13.77 -7.61
CA PHE A 495 -19.66 -14.07 -7.27
C PHE A 495 -19.82 -14.92 -6.00
N GLY A 496 -18.71 -15.22 -5.32
CA GLY A 496 -18.70 -15.92 -4.03
C GLY A 496 -19.13 -17.38 -4.08
N THR A 497 -19.10 -18.01 -5.26
CA THR A 497 -19.36 -19.45 -5.45
C THR A 497 -18.17 -20.30 -5.04
N HIS A 498 -16.97 -19.72 -4.95
CA HIS A 498 -15.78 -20.41 -4.45
C HIS A 498 -15.80 -20.56 -2.92
N ALA A 499 -15.74 -21.80 -2.40
CA ALA A 499 -15.85 -22.09 -0.96
C ALA A 499 -14.83 -21.32 -0.09
N ALA A 500 -13.60 -21.12 -0.58
CA ALA A 500 -12.56 -20.38 0.14
C ALA A 500 -12.75 -18.85 0.12
N PHE A 501 -13.45 -18.31 -0.88
CA PHE A 501 -13.55 -16.86 -1.11
C PHE A 501 -14.98 -16.31 -0.98
N GLY A 502 -15.98 -17.13 -0.65
CA GLY A 502 -17.39 -16.71 -0.54
C GLY A 502 -17.62 -15.53 0.42
N ALA A 503 -16.88 -15.48 1.53
CA ALA A 503 -16.93 -14.38 2.50
C ALA A 503 -16.23 -13.09 2.00
N MET A 504 -15.48 -13.15 0.90
CA MET A 504 -14.72 -12.04 0.33
C MET A 504 -15.50 -11.22 -0.70
N MET A 505 -16.71 -11.62 -1.12
CA MET A 505 -17.44 -10.97 -2.22
C MET A 505 -17.52 -9.44 -2.08
N GLY A 506 -17.86 -8.93 -0.88
CA GLY A 506 -17.93 -7.49 -0.63
C GLY A 506 -16.56 -6.79 -0.72
N LEU A 507 -15.49 -7.48 -0.27
CA LEU A 507 -14.12 -6.97 -0.36
C LEU A 507 -13.60 -7.03 -1.79
N ALA A 508 -13.97 -8.04 -2.57
CA ALA A 508 -13.65 -8.14 -3.99
C ALA A 508 -14.21 -6.93 -4.76
N VAL A 509 -15.47 -6.55 -4.48
CA VAL A 509 -16.09 -5.34 -5.04
C VAL A 509 -15.32 -4.10 -4.60
N GLU A 510 -15.11 -3.93 -3.29
CA GLU A 510 -14.47 -2.73 -2.72
C GLU A 510 -13.05 -2.51 -3.26
N TRP A 511 -12.21 -3.54 -3.18
CA TRP A 511 -10.83 -3.49 -3.63
C TRP A 511 -10.70 -3.47 -5.15
N GLY A 512 -11.57 -4.20 -5.86
CA GLY A 512 -11.59 -4.20 -7.32
C GLY A 512 -11.94 -2.83 -7.88
N ILE A 513 -12.94 -2.14 -7.32
CA ILE A 513 -13.29 -0.79 -7.77
C ILE A 513 -12.22 0.22 -7.34
N LYS A 514 -11.76 0.15 -6.08
CA LYS A 514 -10.73 1.05 -5.55
C LYS A 514 -9.45 1.01 -6.38
N ARG A 515 -8.93 -0.19 -6.65
CA ARG A 515 -7.72 -0.37 -7.46
C ARG A 515 -7.98 -0.23 -8.96
N GLY A 516 -9.20 -0.52 -9.44
CA GLY A 516 -9.62 -0.24 -10.80
C GLY A 516 -9.57 1.25 -11.14
N ILE A 517 -10.15 2.11 -10.29
CA ILE A 517 -10.07 3.58 -10.45
C ILE A 517 -8.63 4.06 -10.36
N TYR A 518 -7.84 3.52 -9.42
CA TYR A 518 -6.43 3.91 -9.28
C TYR A 518 -5.60 3.57 -10.53
N ALA A 519 -5.92 2.47 -11.23
CA ALA A 519 -5.23 2.08 -12.45
C ALA A 519 -5.65 2.94 -13.66
N ASN A 520 -6.96 3.04 -13.94
CA ASN A 520 -7.41 3.68 -15.17
C ASN A 520 -7.73 5.18 -15.05
N GLU A 521 -7.82 5.68 -13.82
CA GLU A 521 -8.12 7.06 -13.45
C GLU A 521 -9.45 7.60 -14.02
N ALA A 522 -10.37 6.73 -14.43
CA ALA A 522 -11.65 7.14 -14.99
C ALA A 522 -12.51 7.83 -13.93
N GLY A 523 -12.91 9.07 -14.22
CA GLY A 523 -13.67 9.89 -13.28
C GLY A 523 -12.80 10.59 -12.23
N GLN A 524 -11.49 10.34 -12.17
CA GLN A 524 -10.58 11.12 -11.32
C GLN A 524 -10.37 12.54 -11.86
N GLY A 525 -10.48 12.74 -13.18
CA GLY A 525 -10.24 14.04 -13.81
C GLY A 525 -8.79 14.31 -14.22
N SER A 526 -7.94 13.28 -14.23
CA SER A 526 -6.53 13.35 -14.63
C SER A 526 -6.34 13.33 -16.16
N GLY A 527 -6.93 12.35 -16.86
CA GLY A 527 -6.90 12.20 -18.32
C GLY A 527 -7.32 13.45 -19.13
N PRO A 528 -8.33 14.24 -18.69
CA PRO A 528 -8.69 15.53 -19.26
C PRO A 528 -7.53 16.49 -19.59
N HIS A 529 -6.45 16.51 -18.79
CA HIS A 529 -5.33 17.44 -19.01
C HIS A 529 -4.58 17.12 -20.31
N ALA A 530 -4.18 15.86 -20.48
CA ALA A 530 -3.52 15.39 -21.69
C ALA A 530 -4.48 15.43 -22.88
N ALA A 531 -5.76 15.13 -22.65
CA ALA A 531 -6.80 15.25 -23.67
C ALA A 531 -6.86 16.67 -24.21
N ALA A 532 -6.95 17.70 -23.37
CA ALA A 532 -7.05 19.10 -23.79
C ALA A 532 -5.82 19.62 -24.56
N ALA A 533 -4.65 19.03 -24.34
CA ALA A 533 -3.42 19.39 -25.04
C ALA A 533 -3.41 18.99 -26.53
N SER A 534 -4.31 18.10 -26.95
CA SER A 534 -4.33 17.61 -28.33
C SER A 534 -4.96 18.62 -29.30
N GLU A 535 -4.41 18.64 -30.52
CA GLU A 535 -5.02 19.28 -31.67
C GLU A 535 -5.98 18.30 -32.36
N VAL A 536 -7.25 18.68 -32.48
CA VAL A 536 -8.30 17.87 -33.14
C VAL A 536 -9.29 18.79 -33.82
N SER A 537 -9.91 18.32 -34.90
CA SER A 537 -10.99 19.01 -35.62
C SER A 537 -12.35 18.94 -34.92
N HIS A 538 -12.55 17.96 -34.02
CA HIS A 538 -13.78 17.83 -33.24
C HIS A 538 -13.52 17.21 -31.84
N PRO A 539 -14.07 17.77 -30.73
CA PRO A 539 -13.83 17.30 -29.35
C PRO A 539 -14.09 15.81 -29.11
N ALA A 540 -15.17 15.27 -29.69
CA ALA A 540 -15.51 13.86 -29.59
C ALA A 540 -14.39 12.91 -30.09
N LYS A 541 -13.56 13.33 -31.07
CA LYS A 541 -12.44 12.52 -31.56
C LYS A 541 -11.51 12.17 -30.40
N GLN A 542 -11.15 13.16 -29.59
CA GLN A 542 -10.29 12.94 -28.44
C GLN A 542 -11.01 12.21 -27.30
N GLY A 543 -12.32 12.42 -27.14
CA GLY A 543 -13.13 11.61 -26.23
C GLY A 543 -13.03 10.11 -26.53
N TYR A 544 -13.14 9.72 -27.80
CA TYR A 544 -12.97 8.33 -28.23
C TYR A 544 -11.57 7.79 -27.95
N VAL A 545 -10.53 8.54 -28.30
CA VAL A 545 -9.13 8.14 -28.06
C VAL A 545 -8.87 7.89 -26.57
N GLN A 546 -9.42 8.73 -25.70
CA GLN A 546 -9.20 8.60 -24.24
C GLN A 546 -10.05 7.51 -23.59
N ALA A 547 -11.23 7.20 -24.16
CA ALA A 547 -11.98 6.01 -23.78
C ALA A 547 -11.22 4.73 -24.14
N PHE A 548 -10.55 4.71 -25.31
CA PHE A 548 -9.75 3.57 -25.76
C PHE A 548 -8.58 3.26 -24.82
N ALA A 549 -7.95 4.30 -24.28
CA ALA A 549 -6.84 4.18 -23.35
C ALA A 549 -7.18 3.31 -22.11
N ILE A 550 -8.45 3.33 -21.67
CA ILE A 550 -8.92 2.53 -20.53
C ILE A 550 -8.85 1.02 -20.82
N TYR A 551 -9.03 0.63 -22.09
CA TYR A 551 -8.92 -0.78 -22.49
C TYR A 551 -7.47 -1.27 -22.48
N PHE A 552 -6.52 -0.47 -22.96
CA PHE A 552 -5.10 -0.84 -22.82
C PHE A 552 -4.69 -0.98 -21.36
N ASP A 553 -5.11 -0.03 -20.54
CA ASP A 553 -4.75 0.01 -19.14
C ASP A 553 -5.31 -1.19 -18.34
N THR A 554 -6.64 -1.30 -18.29
CA THR A 554 -7.29 -2.27 -17.40
C THR A 554 -7.50 -3.61 -18.07
N MET A 555 -7.98 -3.65 -19.32
CA MET A 555 -8.33 -4.92 -19.97
C MET A 555 -7.09 -5.66 -20.46
N MET A 556 -6.02 -4.95 -20.79
CA MET A 556 -4.78 -5.56 -21.28
C MET A 556 -3.72 -5.63 -20.17
N VAL A 557 -3.24 -4.50 -19.66
CA VAL A 557 -2.09 -4.48 -18.74
C VAL A 557 -2.45 -5.02 -17.35
N CYS A 558 -3.54 -4.56 -16.72
CA CYS A 558 -3.94 -5.10 -15.41
C CYS A 558 -4.29 -6.58 -15.49
N THR A 559 -5.01 -7.01 -16.54
CA THR A 559 -5.33 -8.43 -16.77
C THR A 559 -4.07 -9.26 -16.95
N ALA A 560 -3.11 -8.77 -17.74
CA ALA A 560 -1.80 -9.40 -17.92
C ALA A 560 -1.08 -9.59 -16.57
N THR A 561 -1.03 -8.57 -15.73
CA THR A 561 -0.43 -8.67 -14.39
C THR A 561 -1.19 -9.66 -13.51
N ALA A 562 -2.53 -9.59 -13.48
CA ALA A 562 -3.34 -10.50 -12.70
C ALA A 562 -3.08 -11.94 -13.13
N PHE A 563 -2.99 -12.17 -14.44
CA PHE A 563 -2.80 -13.49 -14.99
C PHE A 563 -1.42 -14.04 -14.68
N LEU A 564 -0.39 -13.21 -14.83
CA LEU A 564 0.95 -13.52 -14.39
C LEU A 564 0.96 -14.01 -12.93
N ILE A 565 0.39 -13.21 -12.02
CA ILE A 565 0.41 -13.47 -10.58
C ILE A 565 -0.40 -14.71 -10.20
N LEU A 566 -1.57 -14.91 -10.81
CA LEU A 566 -2.45 -16.04 -10.52
C LEU A 566 -1.88 -17.34 -11.12
N ALA A 567 -1.36 -17.32 -12.35
CA ALA A 567 -0.81 -18.50 -13.02
C ALA A 567 0.42 -19.06 -12.29
N SER A 568 1.28 -18.17 -11.78
CA SER A 568 2.47 -18.53 -11.02
C SER A 568 2.16 -18.93 -9.57
N GLY A 569 0.95 -18.64 -9.07
CA GLY A 569 0.59 -18.82 -7.68
C GLY A 569 1.36 -17.89 -6.72
N THR A 570 1.99 -16.82 -7.23
CA THR A 570 2.87 -15.94 -6.43
C THR A 570 2.10 -14.78 -5.80
N TYR A 571 1.05 -15.10 -5.05
CA TYR A 571 0.23 -14.14 -4.32
C TYR A 571 -0.19 -14.68 -2.97
N ASN A 572 -0.58 -13.78 -2.07
CA ASN A 572 -1.28 -14.13 -0.84
C ASN A 572 -2.68 -13.53 -0.89
N VAL A 573 -3.63 -14.12 -0.17
CA VAL A 573 -4.98 -13.56 0.06
C VAL A 573 -5.20 -13.53 1.56
N TYR A 574 -5.38 -12.33 2.11
CA TYR A 574 -5.58 -12.10 3.53
C TYR A 574 -7.01 -12.45 3.96
N SER A 575 -7.15 -12.90 5.21
CA SER A 575 -8.46 -13.19 5.79
C SER A 575 -9.18 -11.92 6.24
N PRO A 576 -10.50 -11.80 5.99
CA PRO A 576 -11.33 -10.71 6.54
C PRO A 576 -11.34 -10.66 8.07
N ALA A 577 -11.03 -11.77 8.74
CA ALA A 577 -11.02 -11.87 10.19
C ALA A 577 -9.84 -11.12 10.85
N GLY A 578 -9.00 -10.46 10.05
CA GLY A 578 -7.89 -9.61 10.50
C GLY A 578 -6.54 -10.32 10.48
N ALA A 579 -5.47 -9.57 10.78
CA ALA A 579 -4.08 -10.04 10.70
C ALA A 579 -3.73 -11.21 11.63
N SER A 580 -4.62 -11.56 12.56
CA SER A 580 -4.47 -12.68 13.50
C SER A 580 -4.95 -14.01 12.93
N ALA A 581 -5.73 -13.99 11.84
CA ALA A 581 -6.24 -15.18 11.18
C ALA A 581 -5.27 -15.64 10.07
N PRO A 582 -5.14 -16.95 9.83
CA PRO A 582 -4.33 -17.44 8.72
C PRO A 582 -4.84 -16.87 7.39
N PRO A 583 -3.94 -16.58 6.43
CA PRO A 583 -4.35 -16.15 5.10
C PRO A 583 -5.20 -17.23 4.44
N ILE A 584 -6.18 -16.82 3.63
CA ILE A 584 -7.03 -17.72 2.85
C ILE A 584 -6.18 -18.49 1.83
N PHE A 585 -5.17 -17.81 1.27
CA PHE A 585 -4.20 -18.40 0.38
C PHE A 585 -2.82 -17.78 0.64
N GLN A 586 -1.77 -18.60 0.65
CA GLN A 586 -0.40 -18.13 0.85
C GLN A 586 0.55 -18.76 -0.16
N GLY A 587 0.87 -18.02 -1.20
CA GLY A 587 1.82 -18.41 -2.24
C GLY A 587 3.23 -17.86 -2.05
N LEU A 588 3.41 -16.78 -1.27
CA LEU A 588 4.71 -16.15 -1.01
C LEU A 588 4.92 -15.89 0.48
N ALA A 589 6.07 -16.34 1.01
CA ALA A 589 6.48 -16.04 2.37
C ALA A 589 7.37 -14.78 2.42
N GLY A 590 7.02 -13.82 3.29
CA GLY A 590 7.87 -12.65 3.58
C GLY A 590 7.94 -11.57 2.49
N ILE A 591 7.22 -11.72 1.37
CA ILE A 591 7.10 -10.69 0.32
C ILE A 591 5.80 -9.91 0.56
N PRO A 592 5.86 -8.58 0.78
CA PRO A 592 4.67 -7.75 0.92
C PRO A 592 3.91 -7.66 -0.39
N GLU A 593 2.60 -7.40 -0.30
CA GLU A 593 1.74 -7.16 -1.44
C GLU A 593 2.24 -5.97 -2.29
N GLY A 594 2.10 -6.08 -3.61
CA GLY A 594 2.50 -5.04 -4.55
C GLY A 594 3.40 -5.58 -5.66
N ALA A 595 4.41 -4.78 -6.03
CA ALA A 595 5.31 -5.09 -7.14
C ALA A 595 6.05 -6.43 -6.97
N GLY A 596 6.34 -6.83 -5.73
CA GLY A 596 7.02 -8.08 -5.42
C GLY A 596 6.28 -9.32 -5.93
N TYR A 597 4.94 -9.31 -5.97
CA TYR A 597 4.16 -10.45 -6.49
C TYR A 597 4.37 -10.64 -7.98
N ALA A 598 4.39 -9.55 -8.75
CA ALA A 598 4.68 -9.60 -10.18
C ALA A 598 6.15 -9.97 -10.45
N GLN A 599 7.11 -9.44 -9.68
CA GLN A 599 8.52 -9.81 -9.79
C GLN A 599 8.72 -11.31 -9.54
N ALA A 600 8.13 -11.85 -8.47
CA ALA A 600 8.18 -13.27 -8.17
C ALA A 600 7.50 -14.13 -9.25
N GLY A 601 6.38 -13.65 -9.82
CA GLY A 601 5.68 -14.34 -10.89
C GLY A 601 6.51 -14.49 -12.16
N VAL A 602 7.17 -13.40 -12.61
CA VAL A 602 8.07 -13.49 -13.78
C VAL A 602 9.33 -14.30 -13.45
N GLU A 603 9.89 -14.13 -12.25
CA GLU A 603 11.08 -14.88 -11.81
C GLU A 603 10.81 -16.39 -11.77
N ALA A 604 9.60 -16.83 -11.40
CA ALA A 604 9.22 -18.23 -11.42
C ALA A 604 9.22 -18.84 -12.84
N VAL A 605 8.99 -18.03 -13.87
CA VAL A 605 8.97 -18.46 -15.28
C VAL A 605 10.33 -18.25 -15.96
N LEU A 606 11.05 -17.17 -15.60
CA LEU A 606 12.35 -16.79 -16.14
C LEU A 606 13.39 -16.58 -15.01
N PRO A 607 13.90 -17.65 -14.39
CA PRO A 607 14.83 -17.54 -13.27
C PRO A 607 16.13 -16.80 -13.64
N GLY A 608 16.58 -15.93 -12.75
CA GLY A 608 17.80 -15.12 -12.87
C GLY A 608 17.63 -13.82 -13.65
N TRP A 609 16.54 -13.66 -14.41
CA TRP A 609 16.29 -12.48 -15.25
C TRP A 609 14.94 -11.79 -14.96
N GLY A 610 13.94 -12.54 -14.49
CA GLY A 610 12.57 -12.06 -14.36
C GLY A 610 12.41 -10.88 -13.40
N ALA A 611 12.98 -10.97 -12.20
CA ALA A 611 12.88 -9.90 -11.20
C ALA A 611 13.55 -8.59 -11.66
N ALA A 612 14.68 -8.69 -12.35
CA ALA A 612 15.40 -7.55 -12.93
C ALA A 612 14.62 -6.91 -14.09
N PHE A 613 14.07 -7.73 -14.99
CA PHE A 613 13.21 -7.25 -16.08
C PHE A 613 12.01 -6.46 -15.54
N VAL A 614 11.29 -7.02 -14.56
CA VAL A 614 10.12 -6.34 -13.96
C VAL A 614 10.53 -5.08 -13.22
N SER A 615 11.70 -5.05 -12.56
CA SER A 615 12.21 -3.82 -11.92
C SER A 615 12.49 -2.71 -12.93
N ILE A 616 13.09 -3.04 -14.09
CA ILE A 616 13.31 -2.09 -15.18
C ILE A 616 11.97 -1.59 -15.75
N ALA A 617 11.00 -2.48 -15.94
CA ALA A 617 9.66 -2.09 -16.39
C ALA A 617 9.00 -1.14 -15.38
N ILE A 618 9.04 -1.48 -14.08
CA ILE A 618 8.54 -0.64 -12.98
C ILE A 618 9.19 0.74 -13.00
N PHE A 619 10.50 0.84 -13.24
CA PHE A 619 11.18 2.12 -13.35
C PHE A 619 10.53 3.00 -14.42
N PHE A 620 10.33 2.49 -15.64
CA PHE A 620 9.72 3.28 -16.71
C PHE A 620 8.25 3.62 -16.44
N PHE A 621 7.46 2.67 -15.95
CA PHE A 621 6.05 2.90 -15.59
C PHE A 621 5.95 4.00 -14.53
N ALA A 622 6.59 3.80 -13.38
CA ALA A 622 6.54 4.75 -12.27
C ALA A 622 7.14 6.12 -12.63
N PHE A 623 8.27 6.15 -13.34
CA PHE A 623 8.92 7.40 -13.73
C PHE A 623 8.05 8.23 -14.67
N THR A 624 7.49 7.59 -15.71
CA THR A 624 6.59 8.28 -16.65
C THR A 624 5.31 8.76 -15.97
N THR A 625 4.78 8.01 -14.99
CA THR A 625 3.65 8.45 -14.16
C THR A 625 3.98 9.69 -13.33
N ILE A 626 5.16 9.76 -12.70
CA ILE A 626 5.59 10.96 -11.96
C ILE A 626 5.66 12.18 -12.89
N MET A 627 6.14 12.01 -14.13
CA MET A 627 6.14 13.10 -15.12
C MET A 627 4.72 13.56 -15.48
N ALA A 628 3.78 12.63 -15.66
CA ALA A 628 2.40 12.93 -15.95
C ALA A 628 1.74 13.70 -14.80
N TYR A 629 2.01 13.31 -13.56
CA TYR A 629 1.55 14.04 -12.37
C TYR A 629 2.10 15.46 -12.29
N TYR A 630 3.39 15.65 -12.61
CA TYR A 630 3.96 16.99 -12.73
C TYR A 630 3.20 17.83 -13.77
N TYR A 631 2.91 17.26 -14.95
CA TYR A 631 2.18 17.95 -16.01
C TYR A 631 0.76 18.36 -15.57
N MET A 632 0.05 17.49 -14.85
CA MET A 632 -1.27 17.77 -14.29
C MET A 632 -1.21 18.90 -13.24
N ALA A 633 -0.25 18.82 -12.31
CA ALA A 633 -0.06 19.83 -11.28
C ALA A 633 0.31 21.19 -11.88
N GLU A 634 1.22 21.24 -12.87
CA GLU A 634 1.61 22.49 -13.55
C GLU A 634 0.44 23.10 -14.32
N THR A 635 -0.40 22.28 -14.95
CA THR A 635 -1.59 22.75 -15.68
C THR A 635 -2.58 23.41 -14.72
N ASN A 636 -2.84 22.81 -13.55
CA ASN A 636 -3.72 23.39 -12.54
C ASN A 636 -3.09 24.61 -11.85
N LEU A 637 -1.77 24.63 -11.67
CA LEU A 637 -1.07 25.81 -11.17
C LEU A 637 -1.18 26.98 -12.15
N THR A 638 -1.12 26.69 -13.45
CA THR A 638 -1.30 27.68 -14.52
C THR A 638 -2.73 28.25 -14.50
N TYR A 639 -3.74 27.40 -14.26
CA TYR A 639 -5.11 27.84 -14.01
C TYR A 639 -5.21 28.78 -12.80
N VAL A 640 -4.64 28.42 -11.64
CA VAL A 640 -4.60 29.28 -10.43
C VAL A 640 -3.89 30.61 -10.70
N ASN A 641 -2.86 30.58 -11.54
CA ASN A 641 -2.13 31.77 -11.99
C ASN A 641 -2.85 32.55 -13.10
N HIS A 642 -4.11 32.24 -13.40
CA HIS A 642 -4.93 32.89 -14.44
C HIS A 642 -4.27 32.83 -15.82
N ASN A 643 -3.65 31.70 -16.15
CA ASN A 643 -2.88 31.46 -17.37
C ASN A 643 -1.69 32.43 -17.59
N LYS A 644 -1.27 33.18 -16.57
CA LYS A 644 -0.12 34.08 -16.62
C LYS A 644 1.16 33.36 -16.22
N LYS A 645 2.28 33.76 -16.83
CA LYS A 645 3.61 33.24 -16.51
C LYS A 645 4.04 33.71 -15.11
N ARG A 646 4.18 32.78 -14.17
CA ARG A 646 4.69 33.02 -12.81
C ARG A 646 5.80 32.04 -12.44
N PRO A 647 7.06 32.35 -12.82
CA PRO A 647 8.16 31.39 -12.76
C PRO A 647 8.47 30.92 -11.33
N LEU A 648 8.30 31.78 -10.32
CA LEU A 648 8.53 31.40 -8.92
C LEU A 648 7.58 30.30 -8.45
N THR A 649 6.28 30.40 -8.78
CA THR A 649 5.30 29.37 -8.38
C THR A 649 5.58 28.02 -9.06
N VAL A 650 6.00 28.04 -10.33
CA VAL A 650 6.37 26.85 -11.09
C VAL A 650 7.65 26.23 -10.49
N LEU A 651 8.62 27.06 -10.11
CA LEU A 651 9.84 26.59 -9.43
C LEU A 651 9.52 25.91 -8.10
N VAL A 652 8.67 26.52 -7.27
CA VAL A 652 8.24 25.92 -5.99
C VAL A 652 7.56 24.57 -6.21
N LEU A 653 6.69 24.44 -7.22
CA LEU A 653 6.06 23.16 -7.57
C LEU A 653 7.09 22.11 -7.99
N ARG A 654 8.06 22.47 -8.85
CA ARG A 654 9.14 21.57 -9.29
C ARG A 654 9.97 21.07 -8.13
N LEU A 655 10.41 21.96 -7.25
CA LEU A 655 11.20 21.62 -6.07
C LEU A 655 10.38 20.75 -5.09
N GLY A 656 9.09 21.06 -4.94
CA GLY A 656 8.15 20.29 -4.12
C GLY A 656 8.02 18.83 -4.61
N ILE A 657 7.77 18.62 -5.90
CA ILE A 657 7.65 17.28 -6.48
C ILE A 657 8.96 16.50 -6.34
N ILE A 658 10.10 17.14 -6.63
CA ILE A 658 11.44 16.52 -6.46
C ILE A 658 11.64 16.07 -5.01
N ALA A 659 11.30 16.92 -4.04
CA ALA A 659 11.40 16.57 -2.62
C ALA A 659 10.47 15.40 -2.26
N MET A 660 9.24 15.38 -2.80
CA MET A 660 8.28 14.30 -2.54
C MET A 660 8.67 12.96 -3.17
N VAL A 661 9.38 12.96 -4.30
CA VAL A 661 9.97 11.74 -4.88
C VAL A 661 11.03 11.14 -3.96
N VAL A 662 11.95 11.96 -3.44
CA VAL A 662 12.97 11.49 -2.48
C VAL A 662 12.30 11.01 -1.19
N PHE A 663 11.35 11.80 -0.68
CA PHE A 663 10.59 11.45 0.53
C PHE A 663 9.86 10.11 0.37
N GLY A 664 9.15 9.92 -0.75
CA GLY A 664 8.39 8.71 -1.03
C GLY A 664 9.27 7.48 -1.19
N ALA A 665 10.37 7.59 -1.93
CA ALA A 665 11.34 6.50 -2.08
C ALA A 665 11.87 5.98 -0.73
N PHE A 666 12.07 6.88 0.24
CA PHE A 666 12.61 6.55 1.55
C PHE A 666 11.57 5.99 2.55
N HIS A 667 10.30 6.38 2.45
CA HIS A 667 9.25 5.94 3.38
C HIS A 667 8.65 4.59 2.99
N ASN A 668 7.89 3.99 3.91
CA ASN A 668 7.26 2.68 3.70
C ASN A 668 6.12 2.74 2.66
N ALA A 669 5.88 1.60 2.00
CA ALA A 669 4.87 1.48 0.96
C ALA A 669 3.45 1.79 1.46
N THR A 670 3.09 1.36 2.68
CA THR A 670 1.76 1.55 3.26
C THR A 670 1.38 3.03 3.35
N LEU A 671 2.28 3.87 3.90
CA LEU A 671 2.06 5.31 3.99
C LEU A 671 1.99 5.95 2.61
N ALA A 672 2.88 5.54 1.69
CA ALA A 672 2.88 6.07 0.34
C ALA A 672 1.52 5.81 -0.33
N TRP A 673 1.04 4.56 -0.32
CA TRP A 673 -0.26 4.18 -0.88
C TRP A 673 -1.43 4.90 -0.23
N ALA A 674 -1.41 5.07 1.10
CA ALA A 674 -2.48 5.76 1.80
C ALA A 674 -2.55 7.26 1.41
N LEU A 675 -1.40 7.92 1.24
CA LEU A 675 -1.35 9.29 0.72
C LEU A 675 -1.84 9.35 -0.74
N GLY A 676 -1.39 8.42 -1.59
CA GLY A 676 -1.85 8.31 -2.98
C GLY A 676 -3.38 8.12 -3.08
N ASP A 677 -3.95 7.23 -2.27
CA ASP A 677 -5.38 6.97 -2.21
C ASP A 677 -6.17 8.25 -1.84
N ILE A 678 -5.69 9.04 -0.89
CA ILE A 678 -6.30 10.34 -0.52
C ILE A 678 -6.31 11.28 -1.73
N GLY A 679 -5.18 11.38 -2.44
CA GLY A 679 -5.06 12.23 -3.63
C GLY A 679 -6.04 11.85 -4.73
N VAL A 680 -6.08 10.56 -5.09
CA VAL A 680 -6.98 10.02 -6.12
C VAL A 680 -8.44 10.25 -5.74
N GLY A 681 -8.82 9.86 -4.51
CA GLY A 681 -10.22 9.94 -4.06
C GLY A 681 -10.73 11.38 -3.95
N LEU A 682 -9.89 12.32 -3.50
CA LEU A 682 -10.26 13.74 -3.45
C LEU A 682 -10.56 14.30 -4.85
N MET A 683 -9.71 14.00 -5.83
CA MET A 683 -9.92 14.42 -7.21
C MET A 683 -11.18 13.77 -7.80
N ALA A 684 -11.40 12.47 -7.56
CA ALA A 684 -12.56 11.73 -8.04
C ALA A 684 -13.88 12.30 -7.52
N TRP A 685 -13.98 12.62 -6.22
CA TRP A 685 -15.17 13.25 -5.65
C TRP A 685 -15.54 14.55 -6.37
N LEU A 686 -14.55 15.43 -6.56
CA LEU A 686 -14.77 16.73 -7.20
C LEU A 686 -15.11 16.59 -8.69
N ASN A 687 -14.43 15.69 -9.39
CA ASN A 687 -14.59 15.54 -10.82
C ASN A 687 -15.91 14.83 -11.19
N ILE A 688 -16.26 13.74 -10.52
CA ILE A 688 -17.47 12.96 -10.85
C ILE A 688 -18.73 13.80 -10.63
N ILE A 689 -18.81 14.51 -9.51
CA ILE A 689 -19.92 15.42 -9.22
C ILE A 689 -20.00 16.49 -10.33
N ALA A 690 -18.87 17.06 -10.74
CA ALA A 690 -18.85 18.03 -11.82
C ALA A 690 -19.46 17.48 -13.10
N ILE A 691 -18.91 16.38 -13.63
CA ILE A 691 -19.30 15.86 -14.94
C ILE A 691 -20.73 15.33 -14.95
N LEU A 692 -21.27 14.86 -13.82
CA LEU A 692 -22.69 14.49 -13.71
C LEU A 692 -23.62 15.70 -13.94
N ILE A 693 -23.23 16.87 -13.42
CA ILE A 693 -23.98 18.12 -13.58
C ILE A 693 -23.82 18.68 -15.01
N ILE A 694 -22.58 18.75 -15.52
CA ILE A 694 -22.27 19.45 -16.79
C ILE A 694 -22.11 18.53 -18.01
N GLN A 695 -22.65 17.31 -17.99
CA GLN A 695 -22.53 16.32 -19.08
C GLN A 695 -23.09 16.75 -20.46
N LYS A 696 -24.02 17.71 -20.50
CA LYS A 696 -24.83 18.03 -21.70
C LYS A 696 -23.99 18.39 -22.95
N PRO A 697 -22.96 19.25 -22.87
CA PRO A 697 -22.10 19.60 -24.01
C PRO A 697 -21.38 18.38 -24.60
N ALA A 698 -20.90 17.46 -23.77
CA ALA A 698 -20.25 16.23 -24.25
C ALA A 698 -21.23 15.31 -24.98
N MET A 699 -22.48 15.22 -24.51
CA MET A 699 -23.53 14.45 -25.18
C MET A 699 -23.93 15.08 -26.53
N LEU A 700 -23.98 16.41 -26.61
CA LEU A 700 -24.25 17.12 -27.86
C LEU A 700 -23.12 16.91 -28.86
N ALA A 701 -21.87 17.04 -28.43
CA ALA A 701 -20.70 16.76 -29.25
C ALA A 701 -20.69 15.31 -29.77
N LEU A 702 -21.07 14.32 -28.95
CA LEU A 702 -21.17 12.92 -29.40
C LEU A 702 -22.20 12.75 -30.53
N ARG A 703 -23.40 13.33 -30.35
CA ARG A 703 -24.48 13.25 -31.33
C ARG A 703 -24.12 13.97 -32.63
N ASP A 704 -23.47 15.11 -32.51
CA ASP A 704 -23.00 15.89 -33.65
C ASP A 704 -21.97 15.12 -34.47
N TYR A 705 -20.96 14.58 -33.79
CA TYR A 705 -19.93 13.75 -34.40
C TYR A 705 -20.51 12.53 -35.12
N GLU A 706 -21.40 11.77 -34.46
CA GLU A 706 -22.06 10.61 -35.07
C GLU A 706 -22.94 11.02 -36.27
N ARG A 707 -23.59 12.19 -36.23
CA ARG A 707 -24.39 12.71 -37.35
C ARG A 707 -23.50 13.02 -38.55
N GLN A 708 -22.43 13.78 -38.37
CA GLN A 708 -21.51 14.14 -39.45
C GLN A 708 -20.86 12.90 -40.08
N LYS A 709 -20.46 11.93 -39.25
CA LYS A 709 -19.89 10.66 -39.74
C LYS A 709 -20.90 9.84 -40.57
N LYS A 710 -22.17 9.80 -40.16
CA LYS A 710 -23.23 9.14 -40.94
C LYS A 710 -23.49 9.80 -42.29
N LEU A 711 -23.18 11.09 -42.42
CA LEU A 711 -23.24 11.83 -43.67
C LEU A 711 -21.97 11.67 -44.54
N GLY A 712 -20.98 10.88 -44.10
CA GLY A 712 -19.73 10.67 -44.82
C GLY A 712 -18.76 11.86 -44.74
N LEU A 713 -19.01 12.84 -43.87
CA LEU A 713 -18.16 14.02 -43.69
C LEU A 713 -17.02 13.74 -42.70
N ASP A 714 -15.90 14.46 -42.82
CA ASP A 714 -14.92 14.53 -41.74
C ASP A 714 -15.45 15.45 -40.62
N PRO A 715 -15.68 14.94 -39.40
CA PRO A 715 -16.38 15.73 -38.39
C PRO A 715 -15.58 16.95 -37.93
N THR A 716 -16.22 18.12 -37.97
CA THR A 716 -15.71 19.41 -37.48
C THR A 716 -16.65 20.00 -36.43
N PHE A 717 -16.12 20.70 -35.44
CA PHE A 717 -16.93 21.17 -34.31
C PHE A 717 -17.32 22.64 -34.43
N ASP A 718 -18.63 22.90 -34.40
CA ASP A 718 -19.20 24.25 -34.30
C ASP A 718 -19.96 24.40 -32.97
N PRO A 719 -19.42 25.17 -32.00
CA PRO A 719 -20.08 25.36 -30.71
C PRO A 719 -21.39 26.14 -30.81
N ASP A 720 -21.53 27.06 -31.78
CA ASP A 720 -22.70 27.92 -31.90
C ASP A 720 -23.88 27.17 -32.50
N ALA A 721 -23.62 26.33 -33.51
CA ALA A 721 -24.62 25.42 -34.07
C ALA A 721 -25.17 24.43 -33.02
N LEU A 722 -24.36 24.09 -32.01
CA LEU A 722 -24.73 23.20 -30.92
C LEU A 722 -25.27 23.92 -29.67
N GLY A 723 -25.32 25.26 -29.68
CA GLY A 723 -25.76 26.05 -28.53
C GLY A 723 -24.86 25.92 -27.30
N ILE A 724 -23.58 25.55 -27.48
CA ILE A 724 -22.59 25.38 -26.41
C ILE A 724 -21.94 26.74 -26.13
N LYS A 725 -22.22 27.29 -24.95
CA LYS A 725 -21.67 28.57 -24.49
C LYS A 725 -20.24 28.41 -23.98
N ASN A 726 -19.46 29.49 -24.01
CA ASN A 726 -18.11 29.63 -23.44
C ASN A 726 -17.05 28.67 -24.04
N ALA A 727 -17.27 28.19 -25.26
CA ALA A 727 -16.30 27.43 -26.05
C ALA A 727 -15.42 28.38 -26.90
N ASP A 728 -14.77 29.34 -26.24
CA ASP A 728 -14.13 30.51 -26.89
C ASP A 728 -13.05 30.12 -27.91
N PHE A 729 -12.26 29.09 -27.59
CA PHE A 729 -11.21 28.58 -28.49
C PHE A 729 -11.78 28.18 -29.86
N TRP A 730 -12.91 27.47 -29.86
CA TRP A 730 -13.52 26.97 -31.09
C TRP A 730 -14.17 28.09 -31.92
N ARG A 731 -14.72 29.11 -31.26
CA ARG A 731 -15.22 30.31 -31.93
C ARG A 731 -14.11 31.10 -32.62
N GLN A 732 -12.99 31.29 -31.93
CA GLN A 732 -11.81 31.96 -32.48
C GLN A 732 -11.23 31.18 -33.65
N ARG A 733 -11.05 29.86 -33.51
CA ARG A 733 -10.56 29.01 -34.60
C ARG A 733 -11.43 29.09 -35.86
N LYS A 734 -12.76 29.12 -35.69
CA LYS A 734 -13.69 29.29 -36.82
C LYS A 734 -13.49 30.63 -37.51
N GLN A 735 -13.28 31.71 -36.76
CA GLN A 735 -13.00 33.04 -37.32
C GLN A 735 -11.64 33.10 -38.05
N GLU A 736 -10.64 32.33 -37.60
CA GLU A 736 -9.32 32.24 -38.25
C GLU A 736 -9.34 31.34 -39.51
N SER A 737 -10.37 30.50 -39.70
CA SER A 737 -10.49 29.55 -40.82
C SER A 737 -11.39 30.06 -41.96
N VAL A 738 -12.04 31.20 -41.76
CA VAL A 738 -12.87 31.94 -42.73
C VAL A 738 -12.07 33.12 -43.22
#